data_AF-A0A157T112-F1
#
_entry.id   AF-A0A157T112-F1
#
_cell.length_a   1.000
_cell.length_b   1.000
_cell.length_c   1.000
_cell.angle_alpha   90.00
_cell.angle_beta   90.00
_cell.angle_gamma   90.00
#
_symmetry.space_group_name_H-M   'P 1'
#
loop_
_entity.id
_entity.type
_entity.pdbx_description
1 polymer ?
#
loop_
_entity_poly.entity_id
_entity_poly.type
_entity_poly.pdbx_seq_one_letter_code
_entity_poly.pdbx_strand_id
1 'polypeptide(L)'
;MRWWLGMIRGKLLLPEKKVVFINESEVQSLRKDVVDALKVFSSLACELADNNETKATNIFADLISMIYKLPMLISYVPSDKLSTPHEYFFAYIVFRHLVEDSMPSNDIAKLLEILEEKKRDEIKEVLDYARTLRKIYEKLLYVPADTRPGYNFTSLASHLQLSSILVWLLQKGSVDLNYLRISALLHDIGKLFNPTNHVSESIKILDEVIEGSECLKTNLSRVKSLVEQHHAPLETILNDADRLAASTDRFSEIVKGALNNTKIGECYSLCYGRDVRTKECMECLEEYGEETYSEESKRLYDVISNSVVSQKVEGNAIGYLVYIDFPGIQRFITSFPKLREMSFASFLVDFVTSIYSFIVLDQAYYERTGKKSRIPAEALLSGYGGHSYIIVRSDFGSKDEVKAWLESVSSSALSKLGIRLDVKVANFAYENYVRNYKEVYEDMMSKSYERYLIRDEGKVYSYGLHRVCDNCGIRPAVNRSDDGEYLCETCNLVRDLSKNRGFIAKYKSKYTLYEEQRIEISPKEDIKFKLDKNQDPTSYAMEIIAGYRTTSDSRYIALIKADGNNAGKIFGNTVTFSEYVDKSFRLDFGVKKMFYDTLLDIMRASSDESIKKDLVSRILLGVLYLGGDDIMLLSPSAIAVPFAVKMFKRSLEYTGFTFKVGIISVKPDHPVQFAYGAVNALMEESKIHTGEKSSIGVLVFSSTLASEGVVKSDLKNYRKEKESFLVVSNDVDDVERLLNLMELDDFGKLMELYWNPEEGRKVIRDKIRSLERFVNYADTHDFYNTLAYLIRSKAKSEENSLIKRIIDLTIKGRDDFVFPLYDYYFILKSIRVGI
;
A
#
# COMPACT_ATOMS: atom_id res chain seq x y z
N MET A 1 14.21 -31.82 28.20
CA MET A 1 14.14 -30.87 27.07
C MET A 1 14.37 -31.61 25.74
N ARG A 2 13.34 -32.26 25.20
CA ARG A 2 13.26 -32.61 23.76
C ARG A 2 12.14 -31.72 23.24
N TRP A 3 12.50 -30.61 22.60
CA TRP A 3 11.53 -29.66 22.08
C TRP A 3 10.87 -30.25 20.83
N TRP A 4 9.56 -30.06 20.75
CA TRP A 4 8.70 -30.43 19.64
C TRP A 4 9.09 -29.60 18.41
N LEU A 5 9.88 -30.20 17.53
CA LEU A 5 10.21 -29.74 16.19
C LEU A 5 9.60 -30.76 15.23
N GLY A 6 8.57 -30.38 14.49
CA GLY A 6 7.91 -31.26 13.53
C GLY A 6 6.41 -31.03 13.50
N MET A 7 5.98 -29.89 12.98
CA MET A 7 4.65 -29.81 12.38
C MET A 7 4.76 -29.00 11.09
N ILE A 8 4.52 -29.64 9.94
CA ILE A 8 4.52 -28.96 8.65
C ILE A 8 3.31 -28.03 8.63
N ARG A 9 3.55 -26.72 8.70
CA ARG A 9 2.54 -25.69 8.46
C ARG A 9 3.03 -24.70 7.42
N GLY A 10 2.34 -24.69 6.28
CA GLY A 10 2.63 -23.80 5.18
C GLY A 10 1.40 -22.99 4.80
N LYS A 11 1.58 -21.69 4.55
CA LYS A 11 0.52 -20.84 4.01
C LYS A 11 0.61 -20.80 2.50
N LEU A 12 -0.49 -21.04 1.81
CA LEU A 12 -0.59 -20.80 0.36
C LEU A 12 -0.70 -19.29 0.12
N LEU A 13 0.37 -18.71 -0.42
CA LEU A 13 0.40 -17.31 -0.83
C LEU A 13 -0.21 -17.13 -2.22
N LEU A 14 -1.07 -16.13 -2.31
CA LEU A 14 -1.76 -15.71 -3.52
C LEU A 14 -1.33 -14.28 -3.86
N PRO A 15 -1.21 -13.93 -5.15
CA PRO A 15 -1.67 -14.67 -6.34
C PRO A 15 -0.71 -15.74 -6.90
N GLU A 16 0.51 -15.86 -6.38
CA GLU A 16 1.59 -16.66 -6.99
C GLU A 16 1.40 -18.17 -6.84
N LYS A 17 0.44 -18.60 -6.02
CA LYS A 17 0.18 -20.00 -5.67
C LYS A 17 1.45 -20.70 -5.19
N LYS A 18 2.14 -20.07 -4.23
CA LYS A 18 3.35 -20.58 -3.61
C LYS A 18 3.09 -20.86 -2.13
N VAL A 19 3.37 -22.07 -1.67
CA VAL A 19 3.32 -22.38 -0.24
C VAL A 19 4.61 -21.89 0.41
N VAL A 20 4.48 -21.14 1.51
CA VAL A 20 5.59 -20.72 2.35
C VAL A 20 5.47 -21.40 3.71
N PHE A 21 6.46 -22.21 4.04
CA PHE A 21 6.56 -22.91 5.32
C PHE A 21 7.07 -21.98 6.41
N ILE A 22 6.56 -22.17 7.62
CA ILE A 22 6.84 -21.29 8.75
C ILE A 22 8.16 -21.68 9.40
N ASN A 23 9.04 -20.70 9.61
CA ASN A 23 10.22 -20.88 10.44
C ASN A 23 9.83 -20.82 11.93
N GLU A 24 9.69 -21.98 12.55
CA GLU A 24 9.28 -22.10 13.96
C GLU A 24 10.20 -21.33 14.91
N SER A 25 11.51 -21.35 14.69
CA SER A 25 12.46 -20.67 15.56
C SER A 25 12.26 -19.14 15.60
N GLU A 26 11.97 -18.55 14.44
CA GLU A 26 11.66 -17.13 14.33
C GLU A 26 10.34 -16.79 15.01
N VAL A 27 9.31 -17.62 14.83
CA VAL A 27 8.00 -17.38 15.42
C VAL A 27 8.04 -17.49 16.95
N GLN A 28 8.75 -18.47 17.51
CA GLN A 28 8.93 -18.58 18.96
C GLN A 28 9.60 -17.33 19.56
N SER A 29 10.56 -16.73 18.84
CA SER A 29 11.24 -15.53 19.30
C SER A 29 10.32 -14.30 19.47
N LEU A 30 9.16 -14.30 18.80
CA LEU A 30 8.19 -13.19 18.84
C LEU A 30 7.19 -13.27 19.99
N ARG A 31 7.17 -14.36 20.76
CA ARG A 31 6.19 -14.50 21.87
C ARG A 31 6.28 -13.36 22.85
N LYS A 32 7.52 -13.00 23.23
CA LYS A 32 7.79 -11.87 24.12
C LYS A 32 7.35 -10.55 23.47
N ASP A 33 7.69 -10.34 22.20
CA ASP A 33 7.31 -9.12 21.46
C ASP A 33 5.78 -8.92 21.43
N VAL A 34 4.99 -10.00 21.26
CA VAL A 34 3.52 -9.95 21.30
C VAL A 34 3.00 -9.59 22.69
N VAL A 35 3.50 -10.24 23.74
CA VAL A 35 3.09 -9.94 25.13
C VAL A 35 3.43 -8.50 25.49
N ASP A 36 4.66 -8.05 25.17
CA ASP A 36 5.13 -6.70 25.47
C ASP A 36 4.28 -5.65 24.73
N ALA A 37 3.93 -5.88 23.46
CA ALA A 37 3.05 -4.99 22.70
C ALA A 37 1.64 -4.90 23.31
N LEU A 38 1.05 -6.02 23.70
CA LEU A 38 -0.27 -6.06 24.34
C LEU A 38 -0.27 -5.36 25.70
N LYS A 39 0.80 -5.51 26.50
CA LYS A 39 0.98 -4.82 27.80
C LYS A 39 1.09 -3.31 27.65
N VAL A 40 1.78 -2.84 26.62
CA VAL A 40 1.87 -1.40 26.34
C VAL A 40 0.51 -0.86 25.93
N PHE A 41 -0.19 -1.56 25.03
CA PHE A 41 -1.52 -1.13 24.60
C PHE A 41 -2.55 -1.13 25.74
N SER A 42 -2.49 -2.09 26.65
CA SER A 42 -3.38 -2.12 27.81
C SER A 42 -3.06 -1.01 28.81
N SER A 43 -1.78 -0.73 29.03
CA SER A 43 -1.32 0.38 29.88
C SER A 43 -1.75 1.73 29.33
N LEU A 44 -1.52 1.96 28.04
CA LEU A 44 -1.96 3.15 27.32
C LEU A 44 -3.49 3.31 27.36
N ALA A 45 -4.24 2.21 27.17
CA ALA A 45 -5.69 2.24 27.28
C ALA A 45 -6.17 2.61 28.69
N CYS A 46 -5.51 2.12 29.75
CA CYS A 46 -5.80 2.51 31.13
C CYS A 46 -5.52 3.99 31.39
N GLU A 47 -4.38 4.49 30.90
CA GLU A 47 -3.98 5.89 31.04
C GLU A 47 -4.99 6.83 30.36
N LEU A 48 -5.28 6.59 29.09
CA LEU A 48 -6.23 7.38 28.28
C LEU A 48 -7.67 7.32 28.82
N ALA A 49 -8.01 6.26 29.53
CA ALA A 49 -9.31 6.07 30.14
C ALA A 49 -9.45 6.64 31.55
N ASP A 50 -8.41 7.26 32.11
CA ASP A 50 -8.36 7.67 33.52
C ASP A 50 -8.70 6.49 34.46
N ASN A 51 -8.22 5.29 34.13
CA ASN A 51 -8.52 4.01 34.79
C ASN A 51 -10.01 3.60 34.81
N ASN A 52 -10.88 4.21 33.99
CA ASN A 52 -12.25 3.74 33.81
C ASN A 52 -12.25 2.42 32.99
N GLU A 53 -12.63 1.31 33.62
CA GLU A 53 -12.56 -0.01 33.00
C GLU A 53 -13.33 -0.11 31.67
N THR A 54 -14.54 0.46 31.57
CA THR A 54 -15.37 0.35 30.35
C THR A 54 -14.76 1.15 29.21
N LYS A 55 -14.33 2.38 29.48
CA LYS A 55 -13.65 3.24 28.49
C LYS A 55 -12.32 2.62 28.07
N ALA A 56 -11.53 2.10 29.02
CA ALA A 56 -10.27 1.40 28.75
C ALA A 56 -10.49 0.16 27.86
N THR A 57 -11.56 -0.60 28.11
CA THR A 57 -11.89 -1.79 27.31
C THR A 57 -12.21 -1.42 25.86
N ASN A 58 -12.92 -0.31 25.65
CA ASN A 58 -13.25 0.19 24.32
C ASN A 58 -11.99 0.64 23.56
N ILE A 59 -11.11 1.40 24.22
CA ILE A 59 -9.84 1.85 23.66
C ILE A 59 -8.93 0.65 23.35
N PHE A 60 -8.80 -0.29 24.28
CA PHE A 60 -7.94 -1.47 24.13
C PHE A 60 -8.36 -2.37 22.96
N ALA A 61 -9.67 -2.58 22.76
CA ALA A 61 -10.19 -3.33 21.62
C ALA A 61 -9.75 -2.71 20.28
N ASP A 62 -9.82 -1.39 20.16
CA ASP A 62 -9.40 -0.68 18.96
C ASP A 62 -7.87 -0.68 18.78
N LEU A 63 -7.10 -0.54 19.87
CA LEU A 63 -5.63 -0.65 19.84
C LEU A 63 -5.17 -2.03 19.36
N ILE A 64 -5.80 -3.12 19.83
CA ILE A 64 -5.49 -4.48 19.34
C ILE A 64 -5.77 -4.59 17.84
N SER A 65 -6.87 -4.02 17.35
CA SER A 65 -7.18 -4.01 15.91
C SER A 65 -6.06 -3.35 15.08
N MET A 66 -5.28 -2.42 15.65
CA MET A 66 -4.17 -1.77 14.94
C MET A 66 -3.04 -2.74 14.58
N ILE A 67 -2.82 -3.79 15.37
CA ILE A 67 -1.83 -4.84 15.07
C ILE A 67 -2.17 -5.50 13.72
N TYR A 68 -3.45 -5.77 13.48
CA TYR A 68 -3.92 -6.42 12.27
C TYR A 68 -4.15 -5.46 11.10
N LYS A 69 -4.26 -4.14 11.37
CA LYS A 69 -4.35 -3.06 10.37
C LYS A 69 -3.00 -2.39 10.14
N LEU A 70 -1.89 -3.02 10.51
CA LEU A 70 -0.59 -2.38 10.52
C LEU A 70 -0.14 -1.78 9.19
N PRO A 71 -0.39 -2.39 8.01
CA PRO A 71 -0.06 -1.76 6.74
C PRO A 71 -0.72 -0.39 6.58
N MET A 72 -1.90 -0.18 7.15
CA MET A 72 -2.60 1.12 7.14
C MET A 72 -1.86 2.10 8.04
N LEU A 73 -1.49 1.64 9.24
CA LEU A 73 -0.85 2.46 10.26
C LEU A 73 0.52 2.97 9.83
N ILE A 74 1.32 2.08 9.28
CA ILE A 74 2.72 2.42 9.11
C ILE A 74 2.93 3.09 7.75
N SER A 75 3.38 4.33 7.81
CA SER A 75 3.94 5.04 6.68
C SER A 75 5.19 4.33 6.13
N TYR A 76 5.53 4.63 4.88
CA TYR A 76 6.70 4.05 4.21
C TYR A 76 8.01 4.31 4.96
N VAL A 77 8.10 5.41 5.73
CA VAL A 77 9.11 5.62 6.76
C VAL A 77 8.43 6.31 7.96
N PRO A 78 8.54 5.75 9.19
CA PRO A 78 7.96 6.37 10.39
C PRO A 78 8.43 7.81 10.56
N SER A 79 7.52 8.70 10.97
CA SER A 79 7.83 10.11 11.19
C SER A 79 7.09 10.72 12.37
N ASP A 80 7.63 11.79 12.94
CA ASP A 80 7.06 12.52 14.07
C ASP A 80 5.80 13.34 13.74
N LYS A 81 5.33 13.32 12.48
CA LYS A 81 4.11 13.99 12.04
C LYS A 81 3.25 13.06 11.18
N LEU A 82 1.94 13.03 11.41
CA LEU A 82 0.95 12.57 10.43
C LEU A 82 1.26 13.23 9.09
N SER A 83 1.68 12.40 8.15
CA SER A 83 2.06 12.73 6.78
C SER A 83 1.24 11.91 5.79
N THR A 84 0.55 10.87 6.28
CA THR A 84 -0.31 9.98 5.51
C THR A 84 -1.76 10.06 6.00
N PRO A 85 -2.75 9.80 5.13
CA PRO A 85 -4.16 9.80 5.51
C PRO A 85 -4.47 8.83 6.64
N HIS A 86 -3.87 7.65 6.61
CA HIS A 86 -4.18 6.60 7.57
C HIS A 86 -3.73 6.91 8.98
N GLU A 87 -2.65 7.69 9.19
CA GLU A 87 -2.29 8.12 10.54
C GLU A 87 -3.43 8.97 11.19
N TYR A 88 -4.26 9.68 10.38
CA TYR A 88 -5.46 10.38 10.87
C TYR A 88 -6.59 9.43 11.28
N PHE A 89 -6.68 8.24 10.67
CA PHE A 89 -7.63 7.20 11.09
C PHE A 89 -7.38 6.82 12.54
N PHE A 90 -6.11 6.56 12.87
CA PHE A 90 -5.74 6.14 14.22
C PHE A 90 -5.91 7.26 15.23
N ALA A 91 -5.58 8.49 14.84
CA ALA A 91 -5.89 9.67 15.64
C ALA A 91 -7.38 9.71 15.99
N TYR A 92 -8.25 9.52 15.00
CA TYR A 92 -9.69 9.49 15.23
C TYR A 92 -10.14 8.31 16.11
N ILE A 93 -9.66 7.10 15.85
CA ILE A 93 -10.08 5.88 16.55
C ILE A 93 -9.73 5.93 18.05
N VAL A 94 -8.61 6.55 18.42
CA VAL A 94 -8.26 6.80 19.83
C VAL A 94 -9.09 7.97 20.37
N PHE A 95 -9.08 9.10 19.66
CA PHE A 95 -9.71 10.35 20.11
C PHE A 95 -11.23 10.24 20.34
N ARG A 96 -11.94 9.45 19.53
CA ARG A 96 -13.41 9.29 19.62
C ARG A 96 -13.90 8.74 20.96
N HIS A 97 -13.01 8.14 21.75
CA HIS A 97 -13.31 7.65 23.10
C HIS A 97 -13.03 8.69 24.18
N LEU A 98 -12.25 9.73 23.88
CA LEU A 98 -11.79 10.73 24.85
C LEU A 98 -12.71 11.93 24.95
N VAL A 99 -13.48 12.20 23.89
CA VAL A 99 -14.29 13.41 23.76
C VAL A 99 -15.74 13.05 23.43
N GLU A 100 -16.67 13.73 24.11
CA GLU A 100 -18.11 13.56 23.90
C GLU A 100 -18.66 14.41 22.73
N ASP A 101 -17.90 15.43 22.31
CA ASP A 101 -18.27 16.31 21.20
C ASP A 101 -18.28 15.58 19.85
N SER A 102 -19.26 15.92 19.01
CA SER A 102 -19.30 15.45 17.64
C SER A 102 -18.19 16.10 16.81
N MET A 103 -17.43 15.29 16.06
CA MET A 103 -16.58 15.77 14.96
C MET A 103 -17.39 16.59 13.94
N PRO A 104 -16.81 17.68 13.39
CA PRO A 104 -17.48 18.54 12.42
C PRO A 104 -17.41 17.92 11.01
N SER A 105 -18.11 16.81 10.77
CA SER A 105 -18.10 16.10 9.49
C SER A 105 -18.63 16.93 8.31
N ASN A 106 -19.38 18.01 8.55
CA ASN A 106 -19.83 18.92 7.49
C ASN A 106 -18.76 19.95 7.06
N ASP A 107 -17.62 20.04 7.75
CA ASP A 107 -16.55 20.99 7.46
C ASP A 107 -15.19 20.26 7.48
N ILE A 108 -14.72 19.87 6.30
CA ILE A 108 -13.46 19.13 6.15
C ILE A 108 -12.25 19.90 6.68
N ALA A 109 -12.26 21.24 6.63
CA ALA A 109 -11.14 22.05 7.10
C ALA A 109 -11.05 21.98 8.62
N LYS A 110 -12.17 22.22 9.31
CA LYS A 110 -12.26 22.13 10.77
C LYS A 110 -12.01 20.70 11.27
N LEU A 111 -12.48 19.69 10.55
CA LEU A 111 -12.22 18.29 10.86
C LEU A 111 -10.73 17.97 10.86
N LEU A 112 -10.04 18.37 9.79
CA LEU A 112 -8.60 18.15 9.64
C LEU A 112 -7.77 18.93 10.68
N GLU A 113 -8.22 20.10 11.10
CA GLU A 113 -7.59 20.90 12.17
C GLU A 113 -7.67 20.18 13.52
N ILE A 114 -8.87 19.74 13.93
CA ILE A 114 -9.07 19.00 15.19
C ILE A 114 -8.21 17.73 15.23
N LEU A 115 -8.19 16.95 14.14
CA LEU A 115 -7.39 15.73 14.08
C LEU A 115 -5.87 16.02 14.13
N GLU A 116 -5.41 17.18 13.65
CA GLU A 116 -4.01 17.60 13.76
C GLU A 116 -3.61 18.09 15.14
N GLU A 117 -4.50 18.81 15.84
CA GLU A 117 -4.22 19.31 17.19
C GLU A 117 -4.13 18.18 18.22
N LYS A 118 -5.02 17.19 18.11
CA LYS A 118 -5.16 16.07 19.07
C LYS A 118 -4.10 14.97 18.91
N LYS A 119 -3.37 15.00 17.79
CA LYS A 119 -2.34 14.07 17.32
C LYS A 119 -1.13 13.82 18.25
N ARG A 120 -0.70 14.78 19.06
CA ARG A 120 0.74 14.93 19.35
C ARG A 120 1.31 14.00 20.43
N ASP A 121 0.52 13.61 21.42
CA ASP A 121 1.03 12.86 22.58
C ASP A 121 0.53 11.40 22.59
N GLU A 122 -0.72 11.15 22.20
CA GLU A 122 -1.42 9.87 22.38
C GLU A 122 -0.98 8.76 21.40
N ILE A 123 -0.59 9.11 20.16
CA ILE A 123 -0.22 8.14 19.11
C ILE A 123 1.28 7.83 19.11
N LYS A 124 2.08 8.71 19.72
CA LYS A 124 3.55 8.64 19.65
C LYS A 124 4.08 7.34 20.24
N GLU A 125 3.51 6.89 21.35
CA GLU A 125 3.89 5.63 22.00
C GLU A 125 3.62 4.41 21.11
N VAL A 126 2.50 4.41 20.38
CA VAL A 126 2.19 3.34 19.41
C VAL A 126 3.17 3.34 18.23
N LEU A 127 3.56 4.53 17.76
CA LEU A 127 4.55 4.68 16.69
C LEU A 127 5.96 4.26 17.13
N ASP A 128 6.33 4.45 18.39
CA ASP A 128 7.60 3.97 18.95
C ASP A 128 7.68 2.43 18.93
N TYR A 129 6.53 1.76 19.00
CA TYR A 129 6.42 0.29 18.84
C TYR A 129 6.29 -0.19 17.40
N ALA A 130 6.24 0.70 16.39
CA ALA A 130 6.00 0.35 14.99
C ALA A 130 6.95 -0.75 14.48
N ARG A 131 8.22 -0.77 14.90
CA ARG A 131 9.18 -1.82 14.54
C ARG A 131 8.75 -3.20 15.05
N THR A 132 8.38 -3.29 16.32
CA THR A 132 7.93 -4.54 16.95
C THR A 132 6.63 -5.01 16.29
N LEU A 133 5.70 -4.08 16.08
CA LEU A 133 4.44 -4.36 15.40
C LEU A 133 4.68 -4.90 13.97
N ARG A 134 5.63 -4.34 13.21
CA ARG A 134 5.98 -4.85 11.85
C ARG A 134 6.34 -6.33 11.88
N LYS A 135 7.20 -6.74 12.81
CA LYS A 135 7.61 -8.14 12.94
C LYS A 135 6.43 -9.05 13.29
N ILE A 136 5.59 -8.61 14.23
CA ILE A 136 4.40 -9.36 14.65
C ILE A 136 3.44 -9.54 13.46
N TYR A 137 3.11 -8.44 12.79
CA TYR A 137 2.19 -8.44 11.65
C TYR A 137 2.70 -9.30 10.49
N GLU A 138 4.00 -9.20 10.14
CA GLU A 138 4.60 -10.05 9.12
C GLU A 138 4.35 -11.54 9.42
N LYS A 139 4.58 -12.00 10.64
CA LYS A 139 4.32 -13.41 10.96
C LYS A 139 2.84 -13.76 11.01
N LEU A 140 1.98 -12.88 11.53
CA LEU A 140 0.53 -13.11 11.51
C LEU A 140 -0.01 -13.24 10.07
N LEU A 141 0.56 -12.51 9.11
CA LEU A 141 0.22 -12.61 7.70
C LEU A 141 0.66 -13.94 7.10
N TYR A 142 1.82 -14.49 7.47
CA TYR A 142 2.34 -15.75 6.92
C TYR A 142 1.86 -17.01 7.66
N VAL A 143 1.29 -16.89 8.86
CA VAL A 143 0.69 -18.02 9.57
C VAL A 143 -0.74 -18.23 9.08
N PRO A 144 -1.11 -19.44 8.58
CA PRO A 144 -2.47 -19.69 8.14
C PRO A 144 -3.40 -19.86 9.35
N ALA A 145 -4.66 -19.46 9.20
CA ALA A 145 -5.68 -19.70 10.23
C ALA A 145 -5.96 -21.20 10.42
N ASP A 146 -5.79 -21.97 9.35
CA ASP A 146 -5.93 -23.42 9.31
C ASP A 146 -4.74 -24.02 8.55
N THR A 147 -4.03 -24.97 9.16
CA THR A 147 -2.79 -25.52 8.61
C THR A 147 -3.01 -26.64 7.59
N ARG A 148 -4.25 -27.00 7.27
CA ARG A 148 -4.55 -28.12 6.37
C ARG A 148 -4.58 -27.67 4.90
N PRO A 149 -4.01 -28.41 3.95
CA PRO A 149 -4.10 -28.11 2.51
C PRO A 149 -5.52 -27.76 2.02
N GLY A 150 -5.65 -26.66 1.28
CA GLY A 150 -6.96 -26.18 0.80
C GLY A 150 -7.73 -25.31 1.80
N TYR A 151 -7.33 -25.27 3.07
CA TYR A 151 -7.81 -24.27 4.05
C TYR A 151 -6.71 -23.25 4.44
N ASN A 152 -5.49 -23.49 3.99
CA ASN A 152 -4.28 -22.75 4.37
C ASN A 152 -3.99 -21.50 3.53
N PHE A 153 -5.00 -20.94 2.86
CA PHE A 153 -4.84 -19.75 2.00
C PHE A 153 -5.23 -18.43 2.70
N THR A 154 -5.87 -18.49 3.86
CA THR A 154 -6.21 -17.32 4.68
C THR A 154 -5.26 -17.19 5.87
N SER A 155 -4.82 -15.95 6.17
CA SER A 155 -3.97 -15.68 7.33
C SER A 155 -4.73 -15.73 8.65
N LEU A 156 -3.99 -15.99 9.72
CA LEU A 156 -4.47 -15.82 11.08
C LEU A 156 -4.92 -14.37 11.35
N ALA A 157 -4.22 -13.37 10.78
CA ALA A 157 -4.60 -11.96 10.93
C ALA A 157 -6.02 -11.67 10.39
N SER A 158 -6.29 -12.07 9.14
CA SER A 158 -7.58 -11.83 8.49
C SER A 158 -8.72 -12.61 9.15
N HIS A 159 -8.44 -13.84 9.60
CA HIS A 159 -9.41 -14.64 10.35
C HIS A 159 -9.82 -13.96 11.66
N LEU A 160 -8.86 -13.53 12.48
CA LEU A 160 -9.14 -12.85 13.76
C LEU A 160 -9.93 -11.54 13.55
N GLN A 161 -9.61 -10.78 12.50
CA GLN A 161 -10.37 -9.58 12.14
C GLN A 161 -11.82 -9.91 11.75
N LEU A 162 -12.03 -10.93 10.90
CA LEU A 162 -13.37 -11.36 10.49
C LEU A 162 -14.19 -11.86 11.68
N SER A 163 -13.60 -12.66 12.57
CA SER A 163 -14.25 -13.13 13.80
C SER A 163 -14.67 -11.95 14.69
N SER A 164 -13.83 -10.92 14.84
CA SER A 164 -14.18 -9.71 15.62
C SER A 164 -15.32 -8.90 15.00
N ILE A 165 -15.31 -8.74 13.67
CA ILE A 165 -16.40 -8.08 12.95
C ILE A 165 -17.71 -8.84 13.15
N LEU A 166 -17.68 -10.17 13.07
CA LEU A 166 -18.88 -11.00 13.24
C LEU A 166 -19.41 -10.97 14.67
N VAL A 167 -18.54 -10.97 15.69
CA VAL A 167 -18.93 -10.73 17.08
C VAL A 167 -19.68 -9.40 17.22
N TRP A 168 -19.21 -8.34 16.56
CA TRP A 168 -19.88 -7.04 16.59
C TRP A 168 -21.24 -7.06 15.84
N LEU A 169 -21.31 -7.72 14.69
CA LEU A 169 -22.54 -7.83 13.90
C LEU A 169 -23.63 -8.65 14.61
N LEU A 170 -23.26 -9.70 15.34
CA LEU A 170 -24.18 -10.55 16.10
C LEU A 170 -24.78 -9.86 17.35
N GLN A 171 -24.22 -8.74 17.78
CA GLN A 171 -24.73 -7.91 18.88
C GLN A 171 -25.75 -6.86 18.41
N LYS A 172 -26.47 -7.14 17.33
CA LYS A 172 -27.44 -6.21 16.73
C LYS A 172 -28.50 -5.77 17.76
N GLY A 173 -28.69 -4.45 17.89
CA GLY A 173 -29.68 -3.87 18.80
C GLY A 173 -29.31 -3.85 20.28
N SER A 174 -28.11 -4.31 20.67
CA SER A 174 -27.61 -4.24 22.05
C SER A 174 -26.49 -3.21 22.21
N VAL A 175 -26.14 -2.90 23.47
CA VAL A 175 -24.90 -2.19 23.81
C VAL A 175 -23.73 -3.10 23.47
N ASP A 176 -22.70 -2.56 22.81
CA ASP A 176 -21.55 -3.37 22.40
C ASP A 176 -20.70 -3.76 23.62
N LEU A 177 -20.49 -5.06 23.78
CA LEU A 177 -19.62 -5.61 24.80
C LEU A 177 -18.22 -5.78 24.20
N ASN A 178 -17.40 -4.72 24.25
CA ASN A 178 -16.08 -4.70 23.60
C ASN A 178 -15.09 -5.76 24.13
N TYR A 179 -15.32 -6.33 25.31
CA TYR A 179 -14.55 -7.50 25.75
C TYR A 179 -14.78 -8.72 24.83
N LEU A 180 -15.94 -8.86 24.18
CA LEU A 180 -16.18 -9.92 23.19
C LEU A 180 -15.33 -9.70 21.93
N ARG A 181 -15.15 -8.44 21.50
CA ARG A 181 -14.24 -8.10 20.38
C ARG A 181 -12.80 -8.44 20.75
N ILE A 182 -12.35 -8.10 21.96
CA ILE A 182 -11.02 -8.47 22.47
C ILE A 182 -10.86 -9.99 22.48
N SER A 183 -11.86 -10.74 22.94
CA SER A 183 -11.85 -12.20 22.86
C SER A 183 -11.70 -12.70 21.42
N ALA A 184 -12.46 -12.18 20.47
CA ALA A 184 -12.36 -12.58 19.07
C ALA A 184 -10.98 -12.28 18.46
N LEU A 185 -10.42 -11.11 18.75
CA LEU A 185 -9.09 -10.72 18.26
C LEU A 185 -7.97 -11.56 18.87
N LEU A 186 -8.14 -12.15 20.06
CA LEU A 186 -7.07 -12.85 20.78
C LEU A 186 -7.27 -14.36 20.95
N HIS A 187 -8.45 -14.92 20.69
CA HIS A 187 -8.75 -16.32 21.05
C HIS A 187 -7.77 -17.32 20.43
N ASP A 188 -7.37 -17.06 19.19
CA ASP A 188 -6.52 -17.93 18.39
C ASP A 188 -5.07 -17.43 18.27
N ILE A 189 -4.68 -16.40 19.02
CA ILE A 189 -3.32 -15.84 18.95
C ILE A 189 -2.24 -16.88 19.28
N GLY A 190 -2.56 -17.84 20.15
CA GLY A 190 -1.69 -18.95 20.50
C GLY A 190 -1.32 -19.85 19.30
N LYS A 191 -2.08 -19.83 18.19
CA LYS A 191 -1.73 -20.56 16.95
C LYS A 191 -0.40 -20.09 16.37
N LEU A 192 -0.02 -18.84 16.63
CA LEU A 192 1.28 -18.32 16.23
C LEU A 192 2.39 -19.20 16.82
N PHE A 193 2.33 -19.53 18.11
CA PHE A 193 3.42 -20.20 18.83
C PHE A 193 3.20 -21.71 19.05
N ASN A 194 1.98 -22.15 19.29
CA ASN A 194 1.69 -23.55 19.59
C ASN A 194 0.34 -23.96 18.99
N PRO A 195 0.25 -24.26 17.69
CA PRO A 195 -1.01 -24.53 17.01
C PRO A 195 -1.83 -25.67 17.61
N THR A 196 -1.17 -26.75 18.07
CA THR A 196 -1.86 -27.91 18.66
C THR A 196 -2.48 -27.59 20.01
N ASN A 197 -1.84 -26.72 20.82
CA ASN A 197 -2.33 -26.31 22.14
C ASN A 197 -2.60 -24.80 22.19
N HIS A 198 -3.11 -24.24 21.10
CA HIS A 198 -3.22 -22.79 20.92
C HIS A 198 -4.08 -22.14 22.01
N VAL A 199 -5.13 -22.81 22.47
CA VAL A 199 -5.96 -22.31 23.58
C VAL A 199 -5.14 -22.10 24.85
N SER A 200 -4.37 -23.12 25.25
CA SER A 200 -3.50 -23.02 26.43
C SER A 200 -2.46 -21.91 26.27
N GLU A 201 -1.93 -21.72 25.06
CA GLU A 201 -0.94 -20.68 24.81
C GLU A 201 -1.55 -19.28 24.79
N SER A 202 -2.74 -19.10 24.19
CA SER A 202 -3.51 -17.85 24.26
C SER A 202 -3.82 -17.47 25.71
N ILE A 203 -4.18 -18.44 26.55
CA ILE A 203 -4.43 -18.24 27.99
C ILE A 203 -3.17 -17.74 28.71
N LYS A 204 -2.00 -18.34 28.46
CA LYS A 204 -0.73 -17.90 29.08
C LYS A 204 -0.38 -16.47 28.68
N ILE A 205 -0.56 -16.12 27.40
CA ILE A 205 -0.34 -14.75 26.92
C ILE A 205 -1.27 -13.79 27.65
N LEU A 206 -2.56 -14.13 27.79
CA LEU A 206 -3.53 -13.31 28.51
C LEU A 206 -3.18 -13.17 29.99
N ASP A 207 -2.72 -14.22 30.66
CA ASP A 207 -2.28 -14.16 32.06
C ASP A 207 -1.16 -13.13 32.23
N GLU A 208 -0.15 -13.17 31.36
CA GLU A 208 0.94 -12.18 31.40
C GLU A 208 0.42 -10.76 31.16
N VAL A 209 -0.52 -10.55 30.22
CA VAL A 209 -1.09 -9.23 29.94
C VAL A 209 -1.93 -8.70 31.12
N ILE A 210 -2.70 -9.58 31.78
CA ILE A 210 -3.52 -9.24 32.95
C ILE A 210 -2.65 -8.73 34.09
N GLU A 211 -1.50 -9.36 34.36
CA GLU A 211 -0.56 -8.93 35.41
C GLU A 211 -0.07 -7.49 35.22
N GLY A 212 -0.04 -6.99 33.97
CA GLY A 212 0.39 -5.63 33.65
C GLY A 212 -0.73 -4.58 33.59
N SER A 213 -2.00 -4.96 33.80
CA SER A 213 -3.16 -4.14 33.38
C SER A 213 -4.26 -4.09 34.44
N GLU A 214 -3.98 -3.54 35.62
CA GLU A 214 -4.89 -3.63 36.77
C GLU A 214 -6.29 -3.02 36.49
N CYS A 215 -6.38 -1.93 35.71
CA CYS A 215 -7.68 -1.32 35.37
C CYS A 215 -8.56 -2.19 34.45
N LEU A 216 -7.96 -3.11 33.70
CA LEU A 216 -8.64 -3.98 32.73
C LEU A 216 -8.82 -5.41 33.26
N LYS A 217 -8.34 -5.70 34.46
CA LYS A 217 -8.24 -7.06 35.01
C LYS A 217 -9.55 -7.82 35.02
N THR A 218 -10.66 -7.18 35.37
CA THR A 218 -11.97 -7.84 35.42
C THR A 218 -12.46 -8.21 34.02
N ASN A 219 -12.45 -7.29 33.06
CA ASN A 219 -12.82 -7.60 31.68
C ASN A 219 -11.84 -8.55 30.98
N LEU A 220 -10.53 -8.44 31.21
CA LEU A 220 -9.56 -9.40 30.67
C LEU A 220 -9.69 -10.80 31.28
N SER A 221 -10.10 -10.91 32.54
CA SER A 221 -10.44 -12.21 33.14
C SER A 221 -11.65 -12.85 32.47
N ARG A 222 -12.65 -12.03 32.07
CA ARG A 222 -13.78 -12.51 31.26
C ARG A 222 -13.33 -12.93 29.86
N VAL A 223 -12.45 -12.14 29.24
CA VAL A 223 -11.83 -12.49 27.95
C VAL A 223 -11.16 -13.85 28.05
N LYS A 224 -10.31 -14.05 29.07
CA LYS A 224 -9.62 -15.32 29.33
C LYS A 224 -10.61 -16.49 29.44
N SER A 225 -11.68 -16.33 30.21
CA SER A 225 -12.70 -17.38 30.36
C SER A 225 -13.40 -17.73 29.04
N LEU A 226 -13.67 -16.74 28.18
CA LEU A 226 -14.28 -16.97 26.86
C LEU A 226 -13.29 -17.67 25.92
N VAL A 227 -12.02 -17.25 25.93
CA VAL A 227 -10.96 -17.88 25.14
C VAL A 227 -10.72 -19.31 25.61
N GLU A 228 -10.79 -19.61 26.90
CA GLU A 228 -10.66 -20.98 27.41
C GLU A 228 -11.78 -21.92 26.89
N GLN A 229 -12.97 -21.36 26.69
CA GLN A 229 -14.18 -22.12 26.38
C GLN A 229 -14.57 -22.08 24.89
N HIS A 230 -13.76 -21.49 24.00
CA HIS A 230 -14.20 -21.29 22.61
C HIS A 230 -14.31 -22.61 21.78
N HIS A 231 -13.68 -23.71 22.21
CA HIS A 231 -13.93 -25.06 21.65
C HIS A 231 -14.98 -25.86 22.44
N ALA A 232 -15.46 -25.34 23.58
CA ALA A 232 -16.50 -26.00 24.34
C ALA A 232 -17.82 -25.99 23.54
N PRO A 233 -18.71 -26.98 23.75
CA PRO A 233 -20.03 -27.01 23.12
C PRO A 233 -21.00 -26.00 23.76
N LEU A 234 -20.55 -24.76 23.94
CA LEU A 234 -21.31 -23.64 24.47
C LEU A 234 -21.71 -22.72 23.32
N GLU A 235 -22.99 -22.35 23.24
CA GLU A 235 -23.46 -21.34 22.31
C GLU A 235 -23.18 -19.95 22.88
N THR A 236 -22.01 -19.43 22.56
CA THR A 236 -21.65 -18.03 22.84
C THR A 236 -21.51 -17.25 21.53
N ILE A 237 -21.67 -15.92 21.60
CA ILE A 237 -21.47 -15.04 20.44
C ILE A 237 -20.07 -15.22 19.83
N LEU A 238 -19.05 -15.51 20.64
CA LEU A 238 -17.70 -15.78 20.16
C LEU A 238 -17.65 -17.08 19.33
N ASN A 239 -18.24 -18.16 19.84
CA ASN A 239 -18.27 -19.46 19.15
C ASN A 239 -19.03 -19.36 17.82
N ASP A 240 -20.14 -18.61 17.79
CA ASP A 240 -20.91 -18.37 16.57
C ASP A 240 -20.12 -17.56 15.55
N ALA A 241 -19.46 -16.49 15.98
CA ALA A 241 -18.63 -15.66 15.12
C ALA A 241 -17.43 -16.42 14.54
N ASP A 242 -16.71 -17.19 15.36
CA ASP A 242 -15.60 -18.04 14.92
C ASP A 242 -16.07 -19.10 13.92
N ARG A 243 -17.20 -19.78 14.21
CA ARG A 243 -17.80 -20.75 13.30
C ARG A 243 -18.14 -20.12 11.93
N LEU A 244 -18.76 -18.94 11.92
CA LEU A 244 -19.07 -18.20 10.69
C LEU A 244 -17.80 -17.79 9.93
N ALA A 245 -16.79 -17.23 10.60
CA ALA A 245 -15.51 -16.88 9.98
C ALA A 245 -14.83 -18.11 9.38
N ALA A 246 -14.69 -19.19 10.16
CA ALA A 246 -14.05 -20.43 9.73
C ALA A 246 -14.81 -21.11 8.58
N SER A 247 -16.15 -21.05 8.56
CA SER A 247 -16.96 -21.57 7.43
C SER A 247 -16.66 -20.85 6.12
N THR A 248 -16.43 -19.54 6.19
CA THR A 248 -16.08 -18.69 5.04
C THR A 248 -14.70 -19.03 4.52
N ASP A 249 -13.75 -19.31 5.42
CA ASP A 249 -12.37 -19.60 5.05
C ASP A 249 -12.13 -21.04 4.57
N ARG A 250 -12.96 -22.01 5.00
CA ARG A 250 -12.71 -23.44 4.75
C ARG A 250 -13.41 -24.00 3.51
N PHE A 251 -14.61 -23.57 3.13
CA PHE A 251 -15.39 -24.23 2.05
C PHE A 251 -15.45 -25.76 2.18
N SER A 252 -15.66 -26.28 3.40
CA SER A 252 -15.40 -27.68 3.74
C SER A 252 -16.10 -28.70 2.84
N GLU A 253 -17.32 -28.41 2.35
CA GLU A 253 -18.03 -29.33 1.45
C GLU A 253 -17.37 -29.44 0.06
N ILE A 254 -16.86 -28.32 -0.47
CA ILE A 254 -16.12 -28.30 -1.74
C ILE A 254 -14.81 -29.08 -1.59
N VAL A 255 -14.06 -28.81 -0.52
CA VAL A 255 -12.79 -29.50 -0.25
C VAL A 255 -13.02 -30.99 -0.03
N LYS A 256 -13.98 -31.39 0.81
CA LYS A 256 -14.31 -32.81 1.05
C LYS A 256 -14.64 -33.55 -0.23
N GLY A 257 -15.44 -32.97 -1.12
CA GLY A 257 -15.74 -33.57 -2.43
C GLY A 257 -14.49 -33.78 -3.30
N ALA A 258 -13.48 -32.91 -3.16
CA ALA A 258 -12.24 -32.95 -3.93
C ALA A 258 -11.15 -33.88 -3.34
N LEU A 259 -11.32 -34.37 -2.11
CA LEU A 259 -10.33 -35.22 -1.41
C LEU A 259 -10.30 -36.66 -1.90
N ASN A 260 -11.40 -37.17 -2.47
CA ASN A 260 -11.47 -38.54 -3.00
C ASN A 260 -10.42 -38.83 -4.10
N ASN A 261 -9.85 -37.77 -4.69
CA ASN A 261 -8.83 -37.83 -5.73
C ASN A 261 -7.46 -37.31 -5.25
N THR A 262 -7.13 -37.45 -3.96
CA THR A 262 -5.88 -36.90 -3.38
C THR A 262 -5.03 -37.95 -2.71
N LYS A 263 -3.71 -37.67 -2.65
CA LYS A 263 -2.77 -38.44 -1.84
C LYS A 263 -3.05 -38.30 -0.34
N ILE A 264 -3.56 -37.14 0.08
CA ILE A 264 -3.79 -36.79 1.49
C ILE A 264 -5.19 -37.13 2.01
N GLY A 265 -6.05 -37.74 1.18
CA GLY A 265 -7.46 -37.98 1.50
C GLY A 265 -7.66 -38.86 2.72
N GLU A 266 -6.79 -39.86 2.90
CA GLU A 266 -6.79 -40.75 4.07
C GLU A 266 -6.51 -39.98 5.37
N CYS A 267 -5.54 -39.05 5.36
CA CYS A 267 -5.28 -38.19 6.53
C CYS A 267 -6.49 -37.33 6.88
N TYR A 268 -7.20 -36.83 5.87
CA TYR A 268 -8.37 -35.98 6.09
C TYR A 268 -9.50 -36.72 6.79
N SER A 269 -9.62 -38.05 6.63
CA SER A 269 -10.59 -38.85 7.39
C SER A 269 -10.40 -38.75 8.91
N LEU A 270 -9.17 -38.48 9.37
CA LEU A 270 -8.83 -38.27 10.79
C LEU A 270 -9.15 -36.84 11.27
N CYS A 271 -9.28 -35.90 10.33
CA CYS A 271 -9.48 -34.48 10.60
C CYS A 271 -10.97 -34.08 10.74
N TYR A 272 -11.92 -35.00 10.53
CA TYR A 272 -13.37 -34.76 10.65
C TYR A 272 -14.08 -35.94 11.32
N GLY A 273 -15.29 -35.70 11.84
CA GLY A 273 -16.18 -36.74 12.39
C GLY A 273 -16.49 -36.53 13.87
N ARG A 274 -17.11 -37.53 14.51
CA ARG A 274 -17.33 -37.52 15.98
C ARG A 274 -16.07 -37.92 16.76
N ASP A 275 -15.17 -38.67 16.15
CA ASP A 275 -13.91 -39.14 16.73
C ASP A 275 -12.70 -38.40 16.13
N VAL A 276 -12.75 -37.06 16.11
CA VAL A 276 -11.68 -36.22 15.51
C VAL A 276 -10.36 -36.47 16.23
N ARG A 277 -9.35 -36.85 15.45
CA ARG A 277 -7.97 -37.10 15.91
C ARG A 277 -7.05 -36.07 15.28
N THR A 278 -7.21 -34.79 15.68
CA THR A 278 -6.54 -33.64 15.05
C THR A 278 -5.02 -33.80 15.04
N LYS A 279 -4.45 -34.35 16.12
CA LYS A 279 -3.01 -34.54 16.23
C LYS A 279 -2.52 -35.59 15.21
N GLU A 280 -3.17 -36.73 15.16
CA GLU A 280 -2.86 -37.82 14.23
C GLU A 280 -3.13 -37.42 12.77
N CYS A 281 -4.14 -36.58 12.53
CA CYS A 281 -4.39 -35.93 11.24
C CYS A 281 -3.18 -35.10 10.79
N MET A 282 -2.62 -34.27 11.68
CA MET A 282 -1.45 -33.44 11.37
C MET A 282 -0.19 -34.28 11.18
N GLU A 283 0.05 -35.26 12.06
CA GLU A 283 1.17 -36.21 11.94
C GLU A 283 1.10 -36.97 10.60
N CYS A 284 -0.09 -37.41 10.18
CA CYS A 284 -0.30 -38.04 8.89
C CYS A 284 0.03 -37.10 7.71
N LEU A 285 -0.36 -35.83 7.77
CA LEU A 285 -0.04 -34.86 6.71
C LEU A 285 1.46 -34.58 6.61
N GLU A 286 2.18 -34.64 7.73
CA GLU A 286 3.64 -34.47 7.75
C GLU A 286 4.39 -35.58 7.03
N GLU A 287 3.90 -36.82 7.11
CA GLU A 287 4.52 -37.98 6.46
C GLU A 287 4.63 -37.82 4.92
N TYR A 288 3.74 -37.01 4.31
CA TYR A 288 3.74 -36.74 2.87
C TYR A 288 4.78 -35.70 2.41
N GLY A 289 5.39 -34.97 3.35
CA GLY A 289 6.42 -33.97 3.08
C GLY A 289 5.93 -32.66 2.44
N GLU A 290 6.83 -31.68 2.38
CA GLU A 290 6.55 -30.31 1.91
C GLU A 290 6.11 -30.22 0.44
N GLU A 291 6.64 -31.09 -0.43
CA GLU A 291 6.31 -31.12 -1.86
C GLU A 291 4.85 -31.49 -2.09
N THR A 292 4.41 -32.64 -1.57
CA THR A 292 3.02 -33.10 -1.67
C THR A 292 2.06 -32.12 -1.01
N TYR A 293 2.41 -31.59 0.17
CA TYR A 293 1.62 -30.57 0.86
C TYR A 293 1.40 -29.33 -0.03
N SER A 294 2.46 -28.90 -0.73
CA SER A 294 2.41 -27.75 -1.64
C SER A 294 1.56 -28.01 -2.88
N GLU A 295 1.71 -29.18 -3.51
CA GLU A 295 0.92 -29.58 -4.68
C GLU A 295 -0.58 -29.65 -4.34
N GLU A 296 -0.93 -30.32 -3.25
CA GLU A 296 -2.33 -30.49 -2.85
C GLU A 296 -2.96 -29.18 -2.39
N SER A 297 -2.21 -28.30 -1.71
CA SER A 297 -2.70 -26.96 -1.35
C SER A 297 -3.12 -26.16 -2.59
N LYS A 298 -2.29 -26.16 -3.64
CA LYS A 298 -2.59 -25.46 -4.91
C LYS A 298 -3.78 -26.10 -5.62
N ARG A 299 -3.78 -27.43 -5.75
CA ARG A 299 -4.83 -28.18 -6.43
C ARG A 299 -6.20 -27.97 -5.78
N LEU A 300 -6.27 -28.05 -4.45
CA LEU A 300 -7.52 -27.85 -3.71
C LEU A 300 -8.01 -26.40 -3.82
N TYR A 301 -7.12 -25.42 -3.76
CA TYR A 301 -7.48 -24.01 -3.99
C TYR A 301 -8.04 -23.78 -5.41
N ASP A 302 -7.47 -24.43 -6.42
CA ASP A 302 -7.99 -24.37 -7.79
C ASP A 302 -9.39 -24.96 -7.91
N VAL A 303 -9.70 -26.02 -7.15
CA VAL A 303 -11.08 -26.54 -7.08
C VAL A 303 -12.01 -25.52 -6.41
N ILE A 304 -11.60 -24.91 -5.29
CA ILE A 304 -12.39 -23.88 -4.58
C ILE A 304 -12.70 -22.72 -5.52
N SER A 305 -11.68 -22.10 -6.09
CA SER A 305 -11.84 -20.90 -6.94
C SER A 305 -12.73 -21.12 -8.17
N ASN A 306 -12.75 -22.33 -8.71
CA ASN A 306 -13.62 -22.71 -9.84
C ASN A 306 -15.04 -23.13 -9.43
N SER A 307 -15.23 -23.59 -8.20
CA SER A 307 -16.51 -24.17 -7.73
C SER A 307 -17.36 -23.22 -6.89
N VAL A 308 -16.82 -22.08 -6.46
CA VAL A 308 -17.58 -21.09 -5.69
C VAL A 308 -18.63 -20.43 -6.59
N VAL A 309 -19.90 -20.72 -6.29
CA VAL A 309 -21.09 -20.17 -6.96
C VAL A 309 -21.83 -19.29 -5.97
N SER A 310 -22.38 -18.19 -6.48
CA SER A 310 -23.20 -17.25 -5.71
C SER A 310 -24.40 -17.92 -5.07
N GLN A 311 -24.47 -17.94 -3.74
CA GLN A 311 -25.61 -18.47 -3.02
C GLN A 311 -26.70 -17.40 -2.85
N LYS A 312 -27.94 -17.75 -3.22
CA LYS A 312 -29.11 -16.96 -2.82
C LYS A 312 -29.45 -17.31 -1.38
N VAL A 313 -29.29 -16.34 -0.48
CA VAL A 313 -29.66 -16.50 0.92
C VAL A 313 -30.91 -15.68 1.20
N GLU A 314 -31.95 -16.36 1.70
CA GLU A 314 -33.14 -15.74 2.25
C GLU A 314 -32.89 -15.38 3.72
N GLY A 315 -33.21 -14.15 4.11
CA GLY A 315 -33.03 -13.68 5.49
C GLY A 315 -32.73 -12.19 5.57
N ASN A 316 -32.81 -11.64 6.79
CA ASN A 316 -32.42 -10.27 7.06
C ASN A 316 -30.92 -10.20 7.28
N ALA A 317 -30.25 -9.29 6.57
CA ALA A 317 -28.82 -9.08 6.76
C ALA A 317 -28.55 -8.53 8.17
N ILE A 318 -27.49 -9.02 8.83
CA ILE A 318 -26.99 -8.48 10.10
C ILE A 318 -25.94 -7.38 9.85
N GLY A 319 -25.34 -7.33 8.66
CA GLY A 319 -24.41 -6.28 8.26
C GLY A 319 -24.38 -6.02 6.76
N TYR A 320 -23.91 -4.81 6.39
CA TYR A 320 -23.75 -4.34 5.03
C TYR A 320 -22.29 -3.98 4.76
N LEU A 321 -21.86 -4.19 3.51
CA LEU A 321 -20.60 -3.67 2.99
C LEU A 321 -20.88 -2.36 2.25
N VAL A 322 -20.22 -1.30 2.67
CA VAL A 322 -20.21 0.02 2.01
C VAL A 322 -18.92 0.13 1.21
N TYR A 323 -19.06 0.19 -0.11
CA TYR A 323 -17.97 0.48 -1.03
C TYR A 323 -18.01 1.95 -1.43
N ILE A 324 -16.89 2.64 -1.25
CA ILE A 324 -16.73 4.06 -1.56
C ILE A 324 -15.59 4.19 -2.56
N ASP A 325 -15.81 4.91 -3.65
CA ASP A 325 -14.82 5.14 -4.70
C ASP A 325 -14.70 6.63 -5.01
N PHE A 326 -13.48 7.07 -5.38
CA PHE A 326 -13.18 8.42 -5.85
C PHE A 326 -13.13 8.45 -7.39
N PRO A 327 -14.15 8.98 -8.07
CA PRO A 327 -14.14 9.05 -9.51
C PRO A 327 -13.07 10.02 -10.03
N GLY A 328 -12.20 9.55 -10.93
CA GLY A 328 -11.27 10.41 -11.65
C GLY A 328 -10.10 10.93 -10.82
N ILE A 329 -9.51 10.10 -9.94
CA ILE A 329 -8.35 10.39 -9.09
C ILE A 329 -7.26 11.18 -9.83
N GLN A 330 -6.75 10.64 -10.94
CA GLN A 330 -5.66 11.25 -11.69
C GLN A 330 -6.02 12.65 -12.20
N ARG A 331 -7.26 12.85 -12.67
CA ARG A 331 -7.77 14.16 -13.13
C ARG A 331 -7.88 15.15 -11.98
N PHE A 332 -8.28 14.71 -10.79
CA PHE A 332 -8.34 15.56 -9.60
C PHE A 332 -6.93 16.00 -9.16
N ILE A 333 -6.00 15.06 -8.98
CA ILE A 333 -4.63 15.34 -8.55
C ILE A 333 -3.92 16.27 -9.55
N THR A 334 -4.03 15.97 -10.85
CA THR A 334 -3.42 16.76 -11.92
C THR A 334 -4.17 18.05 -12.22
N SER A 335 -5.25 18.41 -11.50
CA SER A 335 -5.87 19.74 -11.64
C SER A 335 -5.07 20.86 -10.95
N PHE A 336 -4.03 20.49 -10.18
CA PHE A 336 -3.15 21.41 -9.46
C PHE A 336 -1.73 21.40 -10.07
N PRO A 337 -1.24 22.51 -10.65
CA PRO A 337 0.05 22.54 -11.37
C PRO A 337 1.27 22.68 -10.48
N LYS A 338 1.09 23.08 -9.22
CA LYS A 338 2.18 23.19 -8.25
C LYS A 338 2.29 21.89 -7.46
N LEU A 339 3.50 21.36 -7.33
CA LEU A 339 3.75 20.06 -6.68
C LEU A 339 3.28 20.01 -5.22
N ARG A 340 3.34 21.11 -4.49
CA ARG A 340 2.86 21.21 -3.10
C ARG A 340 1.36 20.90 -3.01
N GLU A 341 0.56 21.60 -3.82
CA GLU A 341 -0.88 21.42 -3.90
C GLU A 341 -1.23 20.05 -4.48
N MET A 342 -0.49 19.56 -5.49
CA MET A 342 -0.65 18.22 -6.05
C MET A 342 -0.42 17.13 -5.00
N SER A 343 0.61 17.29 -4.14
CA SER A 343 0.90 16.37 -3.04
C SER A 343 -0.22 16.35 -1.99
N PHE A 344 -0.79 17.50 -1.66
CA PHE A 344 -1.95 17.54 -0.76
C PHE A 344 -3.23 16.98 -1.41
N ALA A 345 -3.45 17.24 -2.69
CA ALA A 345 -4.57 16.65 -3.44
C ALA A 345 -4.49 15.12 -3.46
N SER A 346 -3.29 14.55 -3.60
CA SER A 346 -3.08 13.11 -3.49
C SER A 346 -3.43 12.56 -2.11
N PHE A 347 -3.06 13.29 -1.04
CA PHE A 347 -3.44 12.93 0.33
C PHE A 347 -4.97 12.94 0.51
N LEU A 348 -5.66 13.94 -0.06
CA LEU A 348 -7.11 14.10 0.08
C LEU A 348 -7.90 12.92 -0.48
N VAL A 349 -7.40 12.27 -1.55
CA VAL A 349 -8.11 11.15 -2.20
C VAL A 349 -8.39 10.04 -1.18
N ASP A 350 -7.34 9.45 -0.59
CA ASP A 350 -7.50 8.37 0.39
C ASP A 350 -8.10 8.89 1.71
N PHE A 351 -7.79 10.13 2.11
CA PHE A 351 -8.39 10.72 3.31
C PHE A 351 -9.92 10.77 3.19
N VAL A 352 -10.44 11.21 2.05
CA VAL A 352 -11.88 11.38 1.86
C VAL A 352 -12.59 10.03 1.71
N THR A 353 -12.04 9.12 0.89
CA THR A 353 -12.69 7.82 0.60
C THR A 353 -12.69 6.89 1.80
N SER A 354 -11.68 6.99 2.64
CA SER A 354 -11.44 6.03 3.72
C SER A 354 -11.73 6.70 5.07
N ILE A 355 -10.99 7.74 5.43
CA ILE A 355 -10.97 8.24 6.81
C ILE A 355 -12.19 9.11 7.10
N TYR A 356 -12.42 10.13 6.28
CA TYR A 356 -13.59 10.98 6.35
C TYR A 356 -14.88 10.15 6.27
N SER A 357 -14.96 9.23 5.31
CA SER A 357 -16.15 8.41 5.11
C SER A 357 -16.40 7.47 6.28
N PHE A 358 -15.35 6.89 6.88
CA PHE A 358 -15.46 6.14 8.13
C PHE A 358 -15.97 7.02 9.28
N ILE A 359 -15.41 8.22 9.47
CA ILE A 359 -15.85 9.16 10.52
C ILE A 359 -17.33 9.49 10.37
N VAL A 360 -17.78 9.83 9.15
CA VAL A 360 -19.18 10.15 8.87
C VAL A 360 -20.11 8.98 9.24
N LEU A 361 -19.75 7.77 8.84
CA LEU A 361 -20.54 6.57 9.15
C LEU A 361 -20.52 6.27 10.65
N ASP A 362 -19.36 6.33 11.30
CA ASP A 362 -19.20 6.02 12.73
C ASP A 362 -19.98 6.99 13.60
N GLN A 363 -19.94 8.29 13.31
CA GLN A 363 -20.72 9.29 14.04
C GLN A 363 -22.22 9.08 13.88
N ALA A 364 -22.67 8.87 12.63
CA ALA A 364 -24.08 8.66 12.36
C ALA A 364 -24.59 7.40 13.05
N TYR A 365 -23.79 6.34 13.03
CA TYR A 365 -24.09 5.09 13.68
C TYR A 365 -24.15 5.22 15.21
N TYR A 366 -23.19 5.94 15.80
CA TYR A 366 -23.16 6.23 17.23
C TYR A 366 -24.42 6.98 17.68
N GLU A 367 -24.83 8.01 16.96
CA GLU A 367 -26.04 8.77 17.29
C GLU A 367 -27.32 7.93 17.09
N ARG A 368 -27.45 7.20 15.97
CA ARG A 368 -28.63 6.37 15.67
C ARG A 368 -28.83 5.23 16.67
N THR A 369 -27.76 4.69 17.24
CA THR A 369 -27.83 3.66 18.28
C THR A 369 -28.06 4.23 19.68
N GLY A 370 -28.27 5.55 19.81
CA GLY A 370 -28.44 6.22 21.10
C GLY A 370 -27.16 6.21 21.93
N LYS A 371 -26.01 6.39 21.26
CA LYS A 371 -24.66 6.42 21.85
C LYS A 371 -24.22 5.10 22.49
N LYS A 372 -24.75 3.97 22.01
CA LYS A 372 -24.49 2.62 22.55
C LYS A 372 -23.44 1.81 21.80
N SER A 373 -23.18 2.14 20.54
CA SER A 373 -22.37 1.32 19.63
C SER A 373 -21.55 2.19 18.69
N ARG A 374 -20.33 1.76 18.39
CA ARG A 374 -19.41 2.43 17.46
C ARG A 374 -19.00 1.44 16.39
N ILE A 375 -18.61 1.92 15.22
CA ILE A 375 -18.05 1.07 14.17
C ILE A 375 -16.63 0.63 14.62
N PRO A 376 -16.35 -0.69 14.67
CA PRO A 376 -15.03 -1.21 14.99
C PRO A 376 -13.95 -0.74 14.02
N ALA A 377 -12.71 -0.56 14.50
CA ALA A 377 -11.60 -0.19 13.62
C ALA A 377 -11.33 -1.27 12.54
N GLU A 378 -11.52 -2.55 12.87
CA GLU A 378 -11.36 -3.68 11.96
C GLU A 378 -12.37 -3.69 10.81
N ALA A 379 -13.52 -3.00 10.96
CA ALA A 379 -14.57 -2.92 9.95
C ALA A 379 -14.17 -2.13 8.69
N LEU A 380 -13.11 -1.30 8.77
CA LEU A 380 -12.44 -0.75 7.59
C LEU A 380 -11.55 -1.83 6.97
N LEU A 381 -12.09 -2.63 6.05
CA LEU A 381 -11.39 -3.76 5.44
C LEU A 381 -10.21 -3.32 4.57
N SER A 382 -10.40 -2.29 3.77
CA SER A 382 -9.39 -1.66 2.91
C SER A 382 -9.69 -0.17 2.76
N GLY A 383 -8.67 0.65 2.53
CA GLY A 383 -8.80 2.11 2.47
C GLY A 383 -7.72 2.83 1.64
N TYR A 384 -7.22 2.23 0.57
CA TYR A 384 -6.15 2.81 -0.26
C TYR A 384 -6.51 2.83 -1.74
N GLY A 385 -5.80 3.65 -2.51
CA GLY A 385 -5.98 3.73 -3.96
C GLY A 385 -7.30 4.39 -4.34
N GLY A 386 -7.77 5.34 -3.52
CA GLY A 386 -9.01 6.09 -3.73
C GLY A 386 -10.29 5.26 -3.67
N HIS A 387 -10.27 4.13 -2.97
CA HIS A 387 -11.48 3.41 -2.60
C HIS A 387 -11.39 2.84 -1.19
N SER A 388 -12.54 2.49 -0.61
CA SER A 388 -12.60 1.82 0.69
C SER A 388 -13.73 0.81 0.77
N TYR A 389 -13.56 -0.15 1.67
CA TYR A 389 -14.55 -1.15 2.05
C TYR A 389 -14.81 -1.03 3.55
N ILE A 390 -16.01 -0.59 3.92
CA ILE A 390 -16.42 -0.38 5.32
C ILE A 390 -17.62 -1.25 5.63
N ILE A 391 -17.55 -2.05 6.69
CA ILE A 391 -18.69 -2.84 7.17
C ILE A 391 -19.50 -2.03 8.18
N VAL A 392 -20.82 -2.00 8.00
CA VAL A 392 -21.77 -1.38 8.94
C VAL A 392 -22.82 -2.39 9.39
N ARG A 393 -23.29 -2.30 10.63
CA ARG A 393 -24.32 -3.18 11.17
C ARG A 393 -25.71 -2.76 10.71
N SER A 394 -26.64 -3.71 10.57
CA SER A 394 -27.95 -3.43 9.96
C SER A 394 -28.92 -2.63 10.83
N ASP A 395 -28.60 -2.40 12.10
CA ASP A 395 -29.29 -1.43 12.96
C ASP A 395 -28.85 0.03 12.71
N PHE A 396 -27.94 0.28 11.75
CA PHE A 396 -27.74 1.63 11.19
C PHE A 396 -29.01 2.14 10.49
N GLY A 397 -29.72 1.26 9.79
CA GLY A 397 -30.82 1.61 8.89
C GLY A 397 -30.81 0.73 7.63
N SER A 398 -31.68 1.01 6.67
CA SER A 398 -31.69 0.28 5.39
C SER A 398 -30.44 0.59 4.55
N LYS A 399 -30.13 -0.25 3.55
CA LYS A 399 -29.00 0.01 2.62
C LYS A 399 -29.09 1.37 1.93
N ASP A 400 -30.29 1.75 1.54
CA ASP A 400 -30.53 3.02 0.85
C ASP A 400 -30.39 4.21 1.81
N GLU A 401 -30.75 4.05 3.09
CA GLU A 401 -30.50 5.06 4.12
C GLU A 401 -29.01 5.24 4.41
N VAL A 402 -28.23 4.15 4.47
CA VAL A 402 -26.76 4.22 4.61
C VAL A 402 -26.15 4.98 3.44
N LYS A 403 -26.53 4.62 2.20
CA LYS A 403 -26.05 5.28 0.97
C LYS A 403 -26.42 6.77 0.95
N ALA A 404 -27.70 7.08 1.16
CA ALA A 404 -28.21 8.44 1.11
C ALA A 404 -27.58 9.34 2.18
N TRP A 405 -27.36 8.80 3.39
CA TRP A 405 -26.70 9.55 4.46
C TRP A 405 -25.29 9.96 4.04
N LEU A 406 -24.44 9.02 3.63
CA LEU A 406 -23.07 9.32 3.23
C LEU A 406 -23.01 10.24 2.01
N GLU A 407 -23.83 10.00 0.98
CA GLU A 407 -23.91 10.86 -0.21
C GLU A 407 -24.33 12.30 0.16
N SER A 408 -25.29 12.49 1.06
CA SER A 408 -25.77 13.83 1.45
C SER A 408 -24.73 14.64 2.22
N VAL A 409 -24.10 14.05 3.24
CA VAL A 409 -23.09 14.71 4.09
C VAL A 409 -21.84 15.02 3.29
N SER A 410 -21.36 14.06 2.49
CA SER A 410 -20.19 14.25 1.62
C SER A 410 -20.43 15.30 0.54
N SER A 411 -21.61 15.34 -0.10
CA SER A 411 -21.94 16.35 -1.11
C SER A 411 -21.88 17.77 -0.55
N SER A 412 -22.34 17.98 0.68
CA SER A 412 -22.27 19.28 1.35
C SER A 412 -20.82 19.66 1.69
N ALA A 413 -20.12 18.81 2.44
CA ALA A 413 -18.80 19.09 2.98
C ALA A 413 -17.70 19.23 1.90
N LEU A 414 -17.84 18.48 0.80
CA LEU A 414 -16.82 18.38 -0.25
C LEU A 414 -17.13 19.22 -1.49
N SER A 415 -18.28 19.90 -1.51
CA SER A 415 -18.74 20.74 -2.63
C SER A 415 -17.69 21.75 -3.11
N LYS A 416 -17.03 22.44 -2.16
CA LYS A 416 -15.96 23.43 -2.45
C LYS A 416 -14.73 22.83 -3.13
N LEU A 417 -14.47 21.55 -2.89
CA LEU A 417 -13.39 20.80 -3.52
C LEU A 417 -13.79 20.24 -4.89
N GLY A 418 -15.09 20.27 -5.22
CA GLY A 418 -15.63 19.64 -6.43
C GLY A 418 -15.49 18.12 -6.40
N ILE A 419 -15.46 17.51 -5.20
CA ILE A 419 -15.34 16.06 -5.01
C ILE A 419 -16.74 15.48 -4.81
N ARG A 420 -16.97 14.35 -5.47
CA ARG A 420 -18.18 13.55 -5.32
C ARG A 420 -17.79 12.09 -5.25
N LEU A 421 -18.24 11.40 -4.23
CA LEU A 421 -17.95 9.97 -4.03
C LEU A 421 -18.99 9.11 -4.76
N ASP A 422 -18.55 7.98 -5.30
CA ASP A 422 -19.45 6.89 -5.74
C ASP A 422 -19.63 5.92 -4.56
N VAL A 423 -20.86 5.73 -4.10
CA VAL A 423 -21.18 4.92 -2.92
C VAL A 423 -22.10 3.78 -3.31
N LYS A 424 -21.70 2.55 -2.99
CA LYS A 424 -22.48 1.33 -3.20
C LYS A 424 -22.61 0.59 -1.87
N VAL A 425 -23.79 0.03 -1.62
CA VAL A 425 -24.07 -0.73 -0.40
C VAL A 425 -24.62 -2.10 -0.77
N ALA A 426 -24.00 -3.14 -0.26
CA ALA A 426 -24.38 -4.53 -0.50
C ALA A 426 -24.60 -5.27 0.82
N ASN A 427 -25.41 -6.33 0.81
CA ASN A 427 -25.50 -7.23 1.98
C ASN A 427 -24.14 -7.90 2.16
N PHE A 428 -23.66 -8.00 3.40
CA PHE A 428 -22.38 -8.63 3.74
C PHE A 428 -22.58 -9.96 4.47
N ALA A 429 -23.33 -9.95 5.57
CA ALA A 429 -23.53 -11.12 6.42
C ALA A 429 -24.98 -11.25 6.90
N TYR A 430 -25.35 -12.49 7.21
CA TYR A 430 -26.59 -12.96 7.83
C TYR A 430 -26.24 -13.80 9.07
N GLU A 431 -27.23 -14.17 9.88
CA GLU A 431 -27.00 -14.91 11.14
C GLU A 431 -26.25 -16.24 10.95
N ASN A 432 -26.46 -16.93 9.84
CA ASN A 432 -25.86 -18.26 9.58
C ASN A 432 -24.95 -18.29 8.35
N TYR A 433 -24.66 -17.13 7.74
CA TYR A 433 -23.92 -17.09 6.48
C TYR A 433 -23.25 -15.74 6.24
N VAL A 434 -21.98 -15.77 5.82
CA VAL A 434 -21.25 -14.61 5.34
C VAL A 434 -21.09 -14.73 3.83
N ARG A 435 -21.46 -13.69 3.09
CA ARG A 435 -21.32 -13.69 1.63
C ARG A 435 -19.84 -13.67 1.25
N ASN A 436 -19.50 -14.45 0.24
CA ASN A 436 -18.14 -14.48 -0.29
C ASN A 436 -17.81 -13.17 -1.03
N TYR A 437 -16.51 -12.85 -1.15
CA TYR A 437 -16.08 -11.62 -1.82
C TYR A 437 -16.57 -11.57 -3.26
N LYS A 438 -16.43 -12.67 -4.01
CA LYS A 438 -16.87 -12.77 -5.40
C LYS A 438 -18.35 -12.42 -5.59
N GLU A 439 -19.22 -12.88 -4.68
CA GLU A 439 -20.66 -12.63 -4.73
C GLU A 439 -21.00 -11.15 -4.52
N VAL A 440 -20.32 -10.51 -3.58
CA VAL A 440 -20.51 -9.09 -3.28
C VAL A 440 -19.91 -8.24 -4.39
N TYR A 441 -18.75 -8.63 -4.92
CA TYR A 441 -18.10 -7.98 -6.06
C TYR A 441 -18.99 -7.99 -7.30
N GLU A 442 -19.61 -9.13 -7.65
CA GLU A 442 -20.54 -9.23 -8.77
C GLU A 442 -21.78 -8.32 -8.59
N ASP A 443 -22.38 -8.27 -7.39
CA ASP A 443 -23.49 -7.36 -7.06
C ASP A 443 -23.09 -5.89 -7.23
N MET A 444 -21.93 -5.49 -6.71
CA MET A 444 -21.41 -4.13 -6.86
C MET A 444 -21.08 -3.77 -8.32
N MET A 445 -20.47 -4.69 -9.06
CA MET A 445 -20.07 -4.47 -10.45
C MET A 445 -21.25 -4.35 -11.41
N SER A 446 -22.37 -5.02 -11.11
CA SER A 446 -23.63 -4.87 -11.86
C SER A 446 -24.15 -3.42 -11.85
N LYS A 447 -23.79 -2.64 -10.83
CA LYS A 447 -24.16 -1.23 -10.63
C LYS A 447 -23.02 -0.27 -10.98
N SER A 448 -21.93 -0.75 -11.58
CA SER A 448 -20.76 0.08 -11.91
C SER A 448 -21.08 1.18 -12.92
N TYR A 449 -22.13 1.04 -13.73
CA TYR A 449 -22.56 2.07 -14.68
C TYR A 449 -23.03 3.36 -13.99
N GLU A 450 -23.48 3.29 -12.73
CA GLU A 450 -23.97 4.45 -11.96
C GLU A 450 -22.93 5.55 -11.82
N ARG A 451 -21.64 5.20 -11.85
CA ARG A 451 -20.52 6.15 -11.76
C ARG A 451 -20.37 7.04 -13.00
N TYR A 452 -20.95 6.63 -14.12
CA TYR A 452 -20.92 7.38 -15.38
C TYR A 452 -22.17 8.25 -15.57
N LEU A 453 -23.17 8.12 -14.69
CA LEU A 453 -24.38 8.92 -14.78
C LEU A 453 -24.02 10.38 -14.44
N ILE A 454 -24.23 11.26 -15.42
CA ILE A 454 -24.14 12.70 -15.21
C ILE A 454 -25.31 13.09 -14.31
N ARG A 455 -25.02 13.32 -13.03
CA ARG A 455 -26.04 13.70 -12.04
C ARG A 455 -26.02 15.21 -11.74
N ASP A 456 -25.33 16.02 -12.55
CA ASP A 456 -25.20 17.47 -12.36
C ASP A 456 -25.62 18.23 -13.63
N GLU A 457 -26.37 19.30 -13.45
CA GLU A 457 -26.65 20.27 -14.51
C GLU A 457 -25.39 21.13 -14.67
N GLY A 458 -24.58 20.84 -15.69
CA GLY A 458 -23.25 21.45 -15.87
C GLY A 458 -23.25 22.95 -15.56
N LYS A 459 -22.46 23.35 -14.54
CA LYS A 459 -22.40 24.74 -14.09
C LYS A 459 -21.62 25.60 -15.08
N VAL A 460 -22.29 26.54 -15.75
CA VAL A 460 -21.62 27.59 -16.52
C VAL A 460 -20.92 28.53 -15.53
N TYR A 461 -19.60 28.43 -15.44
CA TYR A 461 -18.82 29.21 -14.47
C TYR A 461 -18.75 30.70 -14.84
N SER A 462 -18.81 31.06 -16.13
CA SER A 462 -18.86 32.45 -16.60
C SER A 462 -19.00 32.55 -18.12
N TYR A 463 -19.51 33.69 -18.60
CA TYR A 463 -19.55 34.10 -20.01
C TYR A 463 -18.27 34.82 -20.50
N GLY A 464 -17.15 34.72 -19.77
CA GLY A 464 -15.85 35.28 -20.19
C GLY A 464 -15.49 36.67 -19.64
N LEU A 465 -16.27 37.21 -18.68
CA LEU A 465 -16.02 38.52 -18.03
C LEU A 465 -15.29 38.41 -16.68
N HIS A 466 -14.67 37.27 -16.38
CA HIS A 466 -14.06 36.98 -15.09
C HIS A 466 -12.54 36.90 -15.22
N ARG A 467 -11.84 37.19 -14.12
CA ARG A 467 -10.43 36.81 -13.99
C ARG A 467 -10.35 35.30 -13.75
N VAL A 468 -9.54 34.61 -14.55
CA VAL A 468 -9.28 33.18 -14.39
C VAL A 468 -8.31 32.96 -13.22
N CYS A 469 -8.45 31.84 -12.52
CA CYS A 469 -7.55 31.39 -11.47
C CYS A 469 -6.11 31.26 -11.98
N ASP A 470 -5.16 31.95 -11.34
CA ASP A 470 -3.74 31.93 -11.68
C ASP A 470 -3.11 30.54 -11.44
N ASN A 471 -3.72 29.70 -10.60
CA ASN A 471 -3.26 28.33 -10.34
C ASN A 471 -3.83 27.34 -11.37
N CYS A 472 -5.14 27.06 -11.39
CA CYS A 472 -5.67 26.01 -12.28
C CYS A 472 -5.91 26.47 -13.73
N GLY A 473 -5.93 27.77 -14.02
CA GLY A 473 -6.17 28.28 -15.38
C GLY A 473 -7.56 28.00 -15.96
N ILE A 474 -8.51 27.49 -15.15
CA ILE A 474 -9.83 27.02 -15.63
C ILE A 474 -10.99 27.77 -14.95
N ARG A 475 -10.97 27.89 -13.62
CA ARG A 475 -12.11 28.39 -12.83
C ARG A 475 -11.98 29.89 -12.55
N PRO A 476 -13.09 30.61 -12.31
CA PRO A 476 -13.03 32.02 -11.91
C PRO A 476 -12.34 32.21 -10.57
N ALA A 477 -11.46 33.21 -10.51
CA ALA A 477 -10.83 33.63 -9.27
C ALA A 477 -11.84 34.37 -8.39
N VAL A 478 -11.83 34.05 -7.09
CA VAL A 478 -12.69 34.65 -6.07
C VAL A 478 -11.89 35.31 -4.95
N ASN A 479 -10.67 34.84 -4.71
CA ASN A 479 -9.79 35.34 -3.65
C ASN A 479 -8.43 35.76 -4.22
N ARG A 480 -7.75 36.68 -3.55
CA ARG A 480 -6.32 36.94 -3.75
C ARG A 480 -5.56 36.36 -2.56
N SER A 481 -4.61 35.47 -2.80
CA SER A 481 -3.80 34.82 -1.75
C SER A 481 -2.67 35.71 -1.26
N ASP A 482 -2.05 35.31 -0.15
CA ASP A 482 -0.96 36.04 0.54
C ASP A 482 0.27 36.29 -0.36
N ASP A 483 0.53 35.40 -1.32
CA ASP A 483 1.59 35.49 -2.34
C ASP A 483 1.19 36.35 -3.56
N GLY A 484 -0.01 36.93 -3.55
CA GLY A 484 -0.49 37.86 -4.56
C GLY A 484 -1.22 37.22 -5.76
N GLU A 485 -1.32 35.88 -5.81
CA GLU A 485 -2.06 35.14 -6.84
C GLU A 485 -3.58 35.25 -6.67
N TYR A 486 -4.32 35.23 -7.77
CA TYR A 486 -5.78 35.23 -7.78
C TYR A 486 -6.30 33.81 -7.97
N LEU A 487 -6.98 33.26 -6.96
CA LEU A 487 -7.33 31.85 -6.88
C LEU A 487 -8.86 31.64 -6.91
N CYS A 488 -9.28 30.54 -7.54
CA CYS A 488 -10.65 30.03 -7.37
C CYS A 488 -10.84 29.42 -5.98
N GLU A 489 -12.10 29.23 -5.58
CA GLU A 489 -12.45 28.70 -4.25
C GLU A 489 -11.73 27.39 -3.92
N THR A 490 -11.74 26.44 -4.86
CA THR A 490 -11.07 25.14 -4.69
C THR A 490 -9.56 25.28 -4.54
N CYS A 491 -8.90 26.04 -5.42
CA CYS A 491 -7.44 26.22 -5.36
C CYS A 491 -7.02 26.96 -4.09
N ASN A 492 -7.83 27.93 -3.63
CA ASN A 492 -7.59 28.62 -2.38
C ASN A 492 -7.68 27.66 -1.19
N LEU A 493 -8.78 26.89 -1.10
CA LEU A 493 -8.97 25.92 -0.02
C LEU A 493 -7.86 24.86 0.01
N VAL A 494 -7.49 24.29 -1.13
CA VAL A 494 -6.39 23.31 -1.23
C VAL A 494 -5.07 23.93 -0.81
N ARG A 495 -4.80 25.17 -1.20
CA ARG A 495 -3.58 25.89 -0.80
C ARG A 495 -3.54 26.11 0.70
N ASP A 496 -4.63 26.58 1.30
CA ASP A 496 -4.71 26.82 2.73
C ASP A 496 -4.51 25.53 3.54
N LEU A 497 -5.21 24.45 3.16
CA LEU A 497 -5.07 23.16 3.82
C LEU A 497 -3.69 22.51 3.64
N SER A 498 -3.00 22.81 2.53
CA SER A 498 -1.65 22.31 2.25
C SER A 498 -0.54 22.94 3.11
N LYS A 499 -0.80 24.05 3.81
CA LYS A 499 0.20 24.78 4.63
C LYS A 499 0.88 23.91 5.70
N ASN A 500 0.20 22.85 6.15
CA ASN A 500 0.72 21.90 7.13
C ASN A 500 0.65 20.42 6.69
N ARG A 501 0.26 20.15 5.43
CA ARG A 501 -0.02 18.80 4.90
C ARG A 501 0.72 18.55 3.59
N GLY A 502 0.64 17.32 3.06
CA GLY A 502 1.32 16.95 1.81
C GLY A 502 2.83 17.20 1.89
N PHE A 503 3.38 17.85 0.85
CA PHE A 503 4.82 18.16 0.76
C PHE A 503 5.35 18.94 1.98
N ILE A 504 4.57 19.89 2.52
CA ILE A 504 5.02 20.73 3.63
C ILE A 504 5.16 19.93 4.92
N ALA A 505 4.24 18.98 5.17
CA ALA A 505 4.36 18.06 6.30
C ALA A 505 5.68 17.29 6.20
N LYS A 506 5.94 16.68 5.04
CA LYS A 506 7.15 15.88 4.78
C LYS A 506 8.43 16.69 4.97
N TYR A 507 8.47 17.92 4.46
CA TYR A 507 9.60 18.82 4.63
C TYR A 507 9.89 19.15 6.09
N LYS A 508 8.83 19.33 6.90
CA LYS A 508 8.94 19.67 8.31
C LYS A 508 9.02 18.45 9.24
N SER A 509 9.01 17.21 8.72
CA SER A 509 9.04 15.97 9.52
C SER A 509 10.46 15.57 9.91
N LYS A 510 10.56 14.78 10.98
CA LYS A 510 11.72 13.95 11.32
C LYS A 510 11.35 12.50 11.10
N TYR A 511 12.10 11.84 10.24
CA TYR A 511 11.92 10.44 9.87
C TYR A 511 12.90 9.57 10.64
N THR A 512 12.47 8.37 10.99
CA THR A 512 13.29 7.40 11.71
C THR A 512 13.48 6.14 10.86
N LEU A 513 14.72 5.91 10.46
CA LEU A 513 15.17 4.67 9.83
C LEU A 513 15.85 3.81 10.91
N TYR A 514 15.54 2.51 10.90
CA TYR A 514 16.11 1.52 11.80
C TYR A 514 16.94 0.51 11.01
N GLU A 515 18.20 0.40 11.41
CA GLU A 515 19.10 -0.69 11.03
C GLU A 515 19.51 -1.43 12.32
N GLU A 516 20.80 -1.46 12.65
CA GLU A 516 21.31 -1.85 13.98
C GLU A 516 21.11 -0.72 15.00
N GLN A 517 21.18 0.52 14.53
CA GLN A 517 20.98 1.74 15.31
C GLN A 517 19.84 2.58 14.72
N ARG A 518 19.34 3.52 15.53
CA ARG A 518 18.33 4.51 15.13
C ARG A 518 19.01 5.62 14.33
N ILE A 519 18.57 5.83 13.09
CA ILE A 519 19.03 6.90 12.21
C ILE A 519 17.90 7.91 12.03
N GLU A 520 18.16 9.16 12.39
CA GLU A 520 17.22 10.27 12.18
C GLU A 520 17.57 11.03 10.89
N ILE A 521 16.53 11.28 10.09
CA ILE A 521 16.57 12.06 8.85
C ILE A 521 15.61 13.23 9.00
N SER A 522 16.07 14.45 8.75
CA SER A 522 15.24 15.66 8.74
C SER A 522 15.46 16.41 7.44
N PRO A 523 14.51 16.37 6.48
CA PRO A 523 14.68 17.06 5.20
C PRO A 523 14.96 18.56 5.32
N LYS A 524 14.41 19.22 6.34
CA LYS A 524 14.69 20.62 6.62
C LYS A 524 16.14 20.88 7.03
N GLU A 525 16.77 19.96 7.75
CA GLU A 525 18.12 20.11 8.29
C GLU A 525 19.19 19.50 7.35
N ASP A 526 18.87 18.38 6.71
CA ASP A 526 19.80 17.59 5.90
C ASP A 526 19.97 18.13 4.47
N ILE A 527 18.93 18.75 3.89
CA ILE A 527 18.97 19.23 2.51
C ILE A 527 19.79 20.52 2.40
N LYS A 528 20.84 20.48 1.57
CA LYS A 528 21.71 21.64 1.33
C LYS A 528 21.22 22.48 0.15
N PHE A 529 20.19 23.29 0.36
CA PHE A 529 19.68 24.26 -0.62
C PHE A 529 19.80 25.70 -0.09
N LYS A 530 20.64 26.52 -0.72
CA LYS A 530 20.87 27.91 -0.32
C LYS A 530 19.92 28.85 -1.06
N LEU A 531 19.16 29.64 -0.30
CA LEU A 531 18.20 30.63 -0.78
C LEU A 531 18.50 32.02 -0.22
N ASP A 532 17.98 33.04 -0.89
CA ASP A 532 18.03 34.42 -0.40
C ASP A 532 17.14 34.60 0.84
N LYS A 533 17.47 35.58 1.69
CA LYS A 533 16.93 35.74 3.07
C LYS A 533 15.40 35.88 3.22
N ASN A 534 14.63 35.96 2.14
CA ASN A 534 13.17 36.15 2.17
C ASN A 534 12.38 35.12 1.34
N GLN A 535 13.02 34.06 0.84
CA GLN A 535 12.37 33.05 0.02
C GLN A 535 11.96 31.83 0.84
N ASP A 536 10.73 31.35 0.65
CA ASP A 536 10.25 30.10 1.22
C ASP A 536 10.81 28.91 0.40
N PRO A 537 11.65 28.04 0.98
CA PRO A 537 12.17 26.86 0.28
C PRO A 537 11.08 25.98 -0.31
N THR A 538 9.91 25.93 0.31
CA THR A 538 8.84 25.04 -0.11
C THR A 538 8.15 25.47 -1.41
N SER A 539 8.43 26.69 -1.88
CA SER A 539 8.03 27.15 -3.22
C SER A 539 8.86 26.51 -4.35
N TYR A 540 10.01 25.93 -4.02
CA TYR A 540 10.97 25.30 -4.94
C TYR A 540 10.95 23.77 -4.81
N ALA A 541 9.76 23.19 -4.68
CA ALA A 541 9.60 21.77 -4.35
C ALA A 541 10.29 20.85 -5.37
N MET A 542 10.17 21.13 -6.67
CA MET A 542 10.79 20.32 -7.73
C MET A 542 12.31 20.49 -7.76
N GLU A 543 12.82 21.71 -7.57
CA GLU A 543 14.25 22.02 -7.52
C GLU A 543 14.92 21.35 -6.31
N ILE A 544 14.25 21.38 -5.15
CA ILE A 544 14.69 20.68 -3.95
C ILE A 544 14.80 19.18 -4.23
N ILE A 545 13.78 18.55 -4.83
CA ILE A 545 13.86 17.11 -5.13
C ILE A 545 14.91 16.83 -6.20
N ALA A 546 15.08 17.70 -7.20
CA ALA A 546 16.04 17.53 -8.29
C ALA A 546 17.50 17.50 -7.83
N GLY A 547 17.78 18.06 -6.65
CA GLY A 547 19.14 18.12 -6.13
C GLY A 547 19.75 19.52 -6.10
N TYR A 548 18.96 20.59 -6.23
CA TYR A 548 19.52 21.94 -6.35
C TYR A 548 20.27 22.34 -5.08
N ARG A 549 21.45 22.95 -5.27
CA ARG A 549 22.23 23.59 -4.19
C ARG A 549 22.02 25.10 -4.12
N THR A 550 21.71 25.71 -5.26
CA THR A 550 21.36 27.12 -5.44
C THR A 550 20.29 27.23 -6.52
N THR A 551 19.64 28.39 -6.66
CA THR A 551 18.62 28.66 -7.69
C THR A 551 19.18 28.65 -9.12
N SER A 552 20.50 28.64 -9.29
CA SER A 552 21.19 28.60 -10.59
C SER A 552 21.60 27.20 -11.03
N ASP A 553 21.29 26.16 -10.25
CA ASP A 553 21.60 24.78 -10.59
C ASP A 553 20.75 24.32 -11.80
N SER A 554 21.16 23.25 -12.48
CA SER A 554 20.54 22.78 -13.73
C SER A 554 20.24 21.28 -13.73
N ARG A 555 20.26 20.64 -12.56
CA ARG A 555 19.97 19.22 -12.40
C ARG A 555 18.53 18.89 -12.78
N TYR A 556 18.33 17.67 -13.26
CA TYR A 556 17.01 17.21 -13.66
C TYR A 556 16.35 16.44 -12.52
N ILE A 557 15.03 16.53 -12.47
CA ILE A 557 14.18 15.69 -11.64
C ILE A 557 13.65 14.55 -12.49
N ALA A 558 13.56 13.35 -11.91
CA ALA A 558 12.90 12.22 -12.53
C ALA A 558 11.57 11.94 -11.84
N LEU A 559 10.54 11.71 -12.65
CA LEU A 559 9.26 11.18 -12.22
C LEU A 559 9.31 9.68 -12.48
N ILE A 560 8.98 8.87 -11.46
CA ILE A 560 8.91 7.42 -11.51
C ILE A 560 7.45 7.07 -11.24
N LYS A 561 6.75 6.51 -12.24
CA LYS A 561 5.41 5.96 -12.07
C LYS A 561 5.46 4.44 -12.24
N ALA A 562 4.78 3.70 -11.39
CA ALA A 562 4.62 2.26 -11.55
C ALA A 562 3.20 1.79 -11.25
N ASP A 563 2.80 0.70 -11.88
CA ASP A 563 1.47 0.10 -11.73
C ASP A 563 1.58 -1.43 -11.71
N GLY A 564 0.83 -2.07 -10.81
CA GLY A 564 0.82 -3.51 -10.62
C GLY A 564 0.22 -4.25 -11.81
N ASN A 565 0.97 -5.18 -12.40
CA ASN A 565 0.51 -5.95 -13.54
C ASN A 565 -0.72 -6.79 -13.18
N ASN A 566 -1.80 -6.59 -13.94
CA ASN A 566 -3.03 -7.37 -13.85
C ASN A 566 -3.73 -7.32 -12.49
N ALA A 567 -3.52 -6.26 -11.70
CA ALA A 567 -4.12 -6.12 -10.37
C ALA A 567 -5.64 -6.32 -10.36
N GLY A 568 -6.36 -5.69 -11.29
CA GLY A 568 -7.82 -5.87 -11.42
C GLY A 568 -8.26 -7.33 -11.67
N LYS A 569 -7.49 -8.10 -12.45
CA LYS A 569 -7.76 -9.53 -12.67
C LYS A 569 -7.44 -10.36 -11.42
N ILE A 570 -6.36 -10.02 -10.72
CA ILE A 570 -5.93 -10.71 -9.49
C ILE A 570 -6.96 -10.52 -8.37
N PHE A 571 -7.42 -9.30 -8.14
CA PHE A 571 -8.44 -8.99 -7.12
C PHE A 571 -9.84 -9.44 -7.53
N GLY A 572 -10.19 -9.37 -8.83
CA GLY A 572 -11.47 -9.87 -9.34
C GLY A 572 -11.64 -11.39 -9.20
N ASN A 573 -10.54 -12.14 -9.14
CA ASN A 573 -10.54 -13.60 -8.96
C ASN A 573 -10.46 -14.05 -7.49
N THR A 574 -10.54 -13.12 -6.54
CA THR A 574 -10.54 -13.44 -5.11
C THR A 574 -11.85 -14.13 -4.69
N VAL A 575 -11.74 -15.13 -3.81
CA VAL A 575 -12.88 -15.92 -3.34
C VAL A 575 -13.49 -15.32 -2.07
N THR A 576 -12.69 -15.12 -1.01
CA THR A 576 -13.16 -14.66 0.31
C THR A 576 -12.71 -13.24 0.64
N PHE A 577 -13.38 -12.60 1.60
CA PHE A 577 -12.90 -11.31 2.12
C PHE A 577 -11.57 -11.45 2.86
N SER A 578 -11.33 -12.55 3.57
CA SER A 578 -10.04 -12.83 4.22
C SER A 578 -8.89 -12.89 3.21
N GLU A 579 -9.11 -13.54 2.05
CA GLU A 579 -8.15 -13.57 0.95
C GLU A 579 -7.93 -12.17 0.34
N TYR A 580 -9.01 -11.39 0.16
CA TYR A 580 -8.91 -10.01 -0.33
C TYR A 580 -8.05 -9.14 0.59
N VAL A 581 -8.32 -9.19 1.89
CA VAL A 581 -7.58 -8.43 2.91
C VAL A 581 -6.10 -8.85 2.90
N ASP A 582 -5.82 -10.16 2.89
CA ASP A 582 -4.45 -10.68 2.82
C ASP A 582 -3.69 -10.15 1.59
N LYS A 583 -4.28 -10.25 0.39
CA LYS A 583 -3.65 -9.76 -0.85
C LYS A 583 -3.43 -8.25 -0.82
N SER A 584 -4.46 -7.50 -0.43
CA SER A 584 -4.44 -6.03 -0.42
C SER A 584 -3.37 -5.52 0.55
N PHE A 585 -3.33 -6.09 1.75
CA PHE A 585 -2.40 -5.67 2.79
C PHE A 585 -0.98 -6.13 2.52
N ARG A 586 -0.79 -7.34 1.97
CA ARG A 586 0.53 -7.80 1.52
C ARG A 586 1.10 -6.91 0.42
N LEU A 587 0.28 -6.52 -0.55
CA LEU A 587 0.68 -5.62 -1.62
C LEU A 587 1.12 -4.26 -1.06
N ASP A 588 0.27 -3.61 -0.28
CA ASP A 588 0.57 -2.30 0.31
C ASP A 588 1.82 -2.34 1.22
N PHE A 589 1.88 -3.32 2.12
CA PHE A 589 3.03 -3.51 3.01
C PHE A 589 4.32 -3.79 2.24
N GLY A 590 4.26 -4.67 1.22
CA GLY A 590 5.41 -5.03 0.40
C GLY A 590 5.95 -3.86 -0.41
N VAL A 591 5.08 -2.99 -0.94
CA VAL A 591 5.47 -1.75 -1.65
C VAL A 591 6.19 -0.77 -0.72
N LYS A 592 5.66 -0.59 0.50
CA LYS A 592 6.30 0.25 1.53
C LYS A 592 7.64 -0.33 1.98
N LYS A 593 7.71 -1.66 2.12
CA LYS A 593 8.92 -2.39 2.51
C LYS A 593 10.02 -2.31 1.44
N MET A 594 9.71 -2.54 0.16
CA MET A 594 10.71 -2.43 -0.90
C MET A 594 11.29 -1.02 -0.99
N PHE A 595 10.47 0.02 -0.83
CA PHE A 595 10.93 1.41 -0.76
C PHE A 595 11.83 1.65 0.46
N TYR A 596 11.39 1.24 1.65
CA TYR A 596 12.16 1.37 2.90
C TYR A 596 13.52 0.68 2.81
N ASP A 597 13.57 -0.56 2.32
CA ASP A 597 14.81 -1.32 2.20
C ASP A 597 15.75 -0.71 1.16
N THR A 598 15.24 -0.13 0.07
CA THR A 598 16.08 0.59 -0.91
C THR A 598 16.65 1.89 -0.33
N LEU A 599 15.94 2.58 0.56
CA LEU A 599 16.52 3.71 1.32
C LEU A 599 17.64 3.24 2.25
N LEU A 600 17.49 2.10 2.93
CA LEU A 600 18.55 1.52 3.74
C LEU A 600 19.79 1.15 2.91
N ASP A 601 19.61 0.65 1.69
CA ASP A 601 20.73 0.38 0.79
C ASP A 601 21.52 1.66 0.44
N ILE A 602 20.84 2.80 0.28
CA ILE A 602 21.52 4.10 0.10
C ILE A 602 22.29 4.45 1.38
N MET A 603 21.67 4.27 2.55
CA MET A 603 22.29 4.60 3.84
C MET A 603 23.55 3.77 4.14
N ARG A 604 23.63 2.55 3.61
CA ARG A 604 24.78 1.64 3.73
C ARG A 604 25.92 1.96 2.75
N ALA A 605 25.61 2.58 1.62
CA ALA A 605 26.54 2.63 0.50
C ALA A 605 27.60 3.75 0.58
N SER A 606 27.40 4.79 1.40
CA SER A 606 28.37 5.87 1.59
C SER A 606 28.81 6.02 3.05
N SER A 607 30.09 6.33 3.23
CA SER A 607 30.66 6.69 4.53
C SER A 607 30.35 8.15 4.92
N ASP A 608 29.96 9.02 3.98
CA ASP A 608 29.59 10.40 4.28
C ASP A 608 28.10 10.51 4.66
N GLU A 609 27.83 10.58 5.97
CA GLU A 609 26.51 10.81 6.56
C GLU A 609 25.77 11.98 5.94
N SER A 610 26.45 13.09 5.63
CA SER A 610 25.78 14.27 5.13
C SER A 610 25.24 14.09 3.71
N ILE A 611 25.96 13.35 2.86
CA ILE A 611 25.54 13.10 1.48
C ILE A 611 24.36 12.14 1.44
N LYS A 612 24.43 11.03 2.18
CA LYS A 612 23.35 10.03 2.17
C LYS A 612 22.05 10.57 2.79
N LYS A 613 22.14 11.36 3.88
CA LYS A 613 20.96 12.00 4.47
C LYS A 613 20.30 13.04 3.56
N ASP A 614 21.09 13.85 2.84
CA ASP A 614 20.59 14.79 1.82
C ASP A 614 19.83 14.03 0.71
N LEU A 615 20.41 12.97 0.17
CA LEU A 615 19.80 12.18 -0.90
C LEU A 615 18.50 11.49 -0.45
N VAL A 616 18.52 10.80 0.69
CA VAL A 616 17.33 10.15 1.26
C VAL A 616 16.24 11.16 1.55
N SER A 617 16.60 12.34 2.09
CA SER A 617 15.64 13.43 2.31
C SER A 617 14.95 13.86 1.02
N ARG A 618 15.68 14.02 -0.08
CA ARG A 618 15.10 14.41 -1.38
C ARG A 618 14.13 13.35 -1.92
N ILE A 619 14.46 12.07 -1.76
CA ILE A 619 13.59 10.96 -2.17
C ILE A 619 12.31 10.93 -1.32
N LEU A 620 12.42 11.12 0.00
CA LEU A 620 11.26 11.17 0.91
C LEU A 620 10.30 12.30 0.59
N LEU A 621 10.82 13.48 0.21
CA LEU A 621 10.01 14.62 -0.23
C LEU A 621 9.33 14.38 -1.57
N GLY A 622 9.96 13.60 -2.45
CA GLY A 622 9.45 13.31 -3.77
C GLY A 622 8.35 12.24 -3.82
N VAL A 623 8.05 11.56 -2.71
CA VAL A 623 6.91 10.63 -2.67
C VAL A 623 5.62 11.42 -2.90
N LEU A 624 4.88 11.14 -3.97
CA LEU A 624 3.52 11.68 -4.16
C LEU A 624 2.50 10.75 -3.50
N TYR A 625 2.52 9.48 -3.90
CA TYR A 625 1.79 8.38 -3.28
C TYR A 625 2.58 7.07 -3.45
N LEU A 626 2.48 6.20 -2.43
CA LEU A 626 3.22 4.93 -2.35
C LEU A 626 2.41 3.95 -1.49
N GLY A 627 1.68 3.05 -2.14
CA GLY A 627 0.83 2.04 -1.51
C GLY A 627 -0.11 1.41 -2.53
N GLY A 628 -0.60 0.19 -2.25
CA GLY A 628 -1.39 -0.57 -3.23
C GLY A 628 -0.61 -0.90 -4.50
N ASP A 629 -1.27 -0.87 -5.66
CA ASP A 629 -0.71 -1.20 -6.97
C ASP A 629 -0.19 0.00 -7.77
N ASP A 630 -0.59 1.25 -7.49
CA ASP A 630 -0.11 2.47 -8.18
C ASP A 630 0.93 3.21 -7.31
N ILE A 631 2.06 3.60 -7.93
CA ILE A 631 3.17 4.28 -7.28
C ILE A 631 3.54 5.53 -8.08
N MET A 632 3.74 6.65 -7.41
CA MET A 632 4.29 7.86 -8.01
C MET A 632 5.31 8.52 -7.10
N LEU A 633 6.55 8.57 -7.59
CA LEU A 633 7.70 9.14 -6.90
C LEU A 633 8.36 10.18 -7.80
N LEU A 634 8.96 11.18 -7.16
CA LEU A 634 9.92 12.07 -7.76
C LEU A 634 11.27 11.86 -7.06
N SER A 635 12.36 11.98 -7.79
CA SER A 635 13.70 11.71 -7.28
C SER A 635 14.74 12.51 -8.07
N PRO A 636 15.93 12.82 -7.51
CA PRO A 636 17.05 13.26 -8.32
C PRO A 636 17.26 12.33 -9.50
N SER A 637 17.36 12.88 -10.72
CA SER A 637 17.48 12.06 -11.93
C SER A 637 18.73 11.16 -11.92
N ALA A 638 19.78 11.56 -11.19
CA ALA A 638 21.02 10.81 -11.03
C ALA A 638 20.83 9.41 -10.40
N ILE A 639 19.83 9.26 -9.52
CA ILE A 639 19.62 8.02 -8.74
C ILE A 639 18.36 7.25 -9.17
N ALA A 640 17.47 7.88 -9.93
CA ALA A 640 16.12 7.38 -10.19
C ALA A 640 16.08 5.98 -10.82
N VAL A 641 16.90 5.72 -11.85
CA VAL A 641 16.92 4.41 -12.52
C VAL A 641 17.53 3.32 -11.61
N PRO A 642 18.73 3.49 -11.01
CA PRO A 642 19.27 2.54 -10.04
C PRO A 642 18.35 2.27 -8.84
N PHE A 643 17.67 3.31 -8.34
CA PHE A 643 16.69 3.20 -7.28
C PHE A 643 15.51 2.32 -7.68
N ALA A 644 14.89 2.60 -8.84
CA ALA A 644 13.77 1.82 -9.35
C ALA A 644 14.15 0.36 -9.59
N VAL A 645 15.33 0.09 -10.16
CA VAL A 645 15.82 -1.29 -10.37
C VAL A 645 15.88 -2.05 -9.05
N LYS A 646 16.58 -1.52 -8.03
CA LYS A 646 16.71 -2.22 -6.73
C LYS A 646 15.37 -2.41 -6.02
N MET A 647 14.49 -1.41 -6.10
CA MET A 647 13.15 -1.45 -5.51
C MET A 647 12.30 -2.54 -6.17
N PHE A 648 12.17 -2.53 -7.50
CA PHE A 648 11.27 -3.44 -8.22
C PHE A 648 11.81 -4.86 -8.39
N LYS A 649 13.11 -5.12 -8.17
CA LYS A 649 13.62 -6.50 -8.03
C LYS A 649 13.02 -7.26 -6.86
N ARG A 650 12.62 -6.54 -5.79
CA ARG A 650 12.00 -7.12 -4.58
C ARG A 650 10.48 -7.28 -4.71
N SER A 651 9.87 -6.78 -5.80
CA SER A 651 8.41 -6.66 -5.94
C SER A 651 7.68 -8.00 -5.82
N LEU A 652 8.07 -9.01 -6.61
CA LEU A 652 7.40 -10.32 -6.62
C LEU A 652 7.51 -11.01 -5.25
N GLU A 653 8.67 -10.95 -4.61
CA GLU A 653 8.90 -11.56 -3.30
C GLU A 653 8.00 -10.92 -2.22
N TYR A 654 8.01 -9.59 -2.14
CA TYR A 654 7.35 -8.87 -1.04
C TYR A 654 5.85 -8.72 -1.26
N THR A 655 5.42 -8.46 -2.49
CA THR A 655 4.01 -8.14 -2.80
C THR A 655 3.26 -9.30 -3.44
N GLY A 656 3.96 -10.16 -4.19
CA GLY A 656 3.35 -11.12 -5.10
C GLY A 656 2.90 -10.55 -6.44
N PHE A 657 3.23 -9.30 -6.71
CA PHE A 657 2.93 -8.60 -7.96
C PHE A 657 4.22 -8.24 -8.69
N THR A 658 4.13 -8.20 -10.01
CA THR A 658 5.12 -7.56 -10.87
C THR A 658 4.61 -6.18 -11.28
N PHE A 659 5.50 -5.28 -11.67
CA PHE A 659 5.15 -3.89 -11.95
C PHE A 659 5.66 -3.46 -13.32
N LYS A 660 4.85 -2.68 -14.03
CA LYS A 660 5.31 -1.88 -15.17
C LYS A 660 5.72 -0.50 -14.66
N VAL A 661 6.91 -0.04 -15.03
CA VAL A 661 7.50 1.21 -14.51
C VAL A 661 7.85 2.13 -15.67
N GLY A 662 7.50 3.41 -15.55
CA GLY A 662 7.93 4.49 -16.42
C GLY A 662 8.76 5.51 -15.65
N ILE A 663 9.88 5.95 -16.24
CA ILE A 663 10.76 6.96 -15.68
C ILE A 663 10.98 8.07 -16.71
N ILE A 664 10.64 9.30 -16.34
CA ILE A 664 10.87 10.47 -17.18
C ILE A 664 11.69 11.51 -16.44
N SER A 665 12.79 11.93 -17.05
CA SER A 665 13.61 13.04 -16.56
C SER A 665 13.28 14.35 -17.28
N VAL A 666 12.99 15.39 -16.50
CA VAL A 666 12.70 16.76 -16.97
C VAL A 666 13.47 17.78 -16.14
N LYS A 667 13.55 19.01 -16.65
CA LYS A 667 14.00 20.15 -15.84
C LYS A 667 12.95 20.51 -14.76
N PRO A 668 13.36 21.05 -13.60
CA PRO A 668 12.43 21.41 -12.53
C PRO A 668 11.41 22.50 -12.86
N ASP A 669 11.70 23.36 -13.85
CA ASP A 669 10.78 24.38 -14.37
C ASP A 669 9.68 23.81 -15.29
N HIS A 670 9.75 22.50 -15.60
CA HIS A 670 8.75 21.82 -16.40
C HIS A 670 7.43 21.69 -15.64
N PRO A 671 6.27 21.98 -16.26
CA PRO A 671 4.99 21.81 -15.58
C PRO A 671 4.75 20.35 -15.19
N VAL A 672 4.54 20.10 -13.89
CA VAL A 672 4.47 18.74 -13.32
C VAL A 672 3.30 17.93 -13.88
N GLN A 673 2.18 18.57 -14.24
CA GLN A 673 0.99 17.90 -14.78
C GLN A 673 1.28 17.22 -16.12
N PHE A 674 2.03 17.89 -17.00
CA PHE A 674 2.39 17.33 -18.30
C PHE A 674 3.42 16.21 -18.14
N ALA A 675 4.40 16.40 -17.26
CA ALA A 675 5.36 15.35 -16.93
C ALA A 675 4.68 14.12 -16.32
N TYR A 676 3.66 14.31 -15.48
CA TYR A 676 2.82 13.24 -14.94
C TYR A 676 2.10 12.47 -16.05
N GLY A 677 1.42 13.17 -16.96
CA GLY A 677 0.75 12.54 -18.11
C GLY A 677 1.74 11.80 -19.03
N ALA A 678 2.93 12.37 -19.23
CA ALA A 678 3.99 11.76 -20.01
C ALA A 678 4.50 10.45 -19.38
N VAL A 679 4.80 10.45 -18.07
CA VAL A 679 5.32 9.25 -17.40
C VAL A 679 4.26 8.16 -17.30
N ASN A 680 2.99 8.55 -17.15
CA ASN A 680 1.87 7.61 -17.23
C ASN A 680 1.79 6.92 -18.60
N ALA A 681 1.92 7.69 -19.69
CA ALA A 681 1.94 7.12 -21.04
C ALA A 681 3.14 6.17 -21.24
N LEU A 682 4.32 6.54 -20.74
CA LEU A 682 5.51 5.70 -20.83
C LEU A 682 5.38 4.40 -20.02
N MET A 683 4.81 4.47 -18.82
CA MET A 683 4.56 3.32 -17.96
C MET A 683 3.58 2.33 -18.61
N GLU A 684 2.52 2.80 -19.27
CA GLU A 684 1.60 1.92 -20.00
C GLU A 684 2.31 1.21 -21.17
N GLU A 685 3.18 1.92 -21.89
CA GLU A 685 3.96 1.38 -23.02
C GLU A 685 5.10 0.45 -22.59
N SER A 686 5.50 0.47 -21.31
CA SER A 686 6.55 -0.40 -20.78
C SER A 686 6.03 -1.77 -20.32
N LYS A 687 4.73 -2.04 -20.40
CA LYS A 687 4.13 -3.31 -19.97
C LYS A 687 4.64 -4.50 -20.78
N ILE A 688 5.19 -5.52 -20.11
CA ILE A 688 5.49 -6.81 -20.73
C ILE A 688 4.21 -7.66 -20.78
N HIS A 689 3.76 -7.99 -21.99
CA HIS A 689 2.48 -8.69 -22.19
C HIS A 689 2.43 -10.13 -21.64
N THR A 690 3.57 -10.78 -21.42
CA THR A 690 3.64 -12.12 -20.80
C THR A 690 3.45 -12.10 -19.27
N GLY A 691 3.55 -10.93 -18.62
CA GLY A 691 3.08 -10.70 -17.24
C GLY A 691 3.93 -11.26 -16.09
N GLU A 692 4.98 -12.04 -16.38
CA GLU A 692 5.78 -12.73 -15.34
C GLU A 692 6.93 -11.91 -14.76
N LYS A 693 7.19 -10.71 -15.30
CA LYS A 693 8.33 -9.88 -14.89
C LYS A 693 7.96 -8.42 -14.75
N SER A 694 8.69 -7.74 -13.88
CA SER A 694 8.64 -6.28 -13.78
C SER A 694 9.44 -5.65 -14.92
N SER A 695 9.03 -4.47 -15.36
CA SER A 695 9.61 -3.79 -16.52
C SER A 695 9.86 -2.31 -16.28
N ILE A 696 10.86 -1.74 -16.98
CA ILE A 696 11.24 -0.33 -16.86
C ILE A 696 11.41 0.29 -18.25
N GLY A 697 10.67 1.38 -18.49
CA GLY A 697 10.87 2.30 -19.59
C GLY A 697 11.44 3.64 -19.12
N VAL A 698 12.41 4.20 -19.84
CA VAL A 698 13.09 5.46 -19.47
C VAL A 698 13.14 6.42 -20.65
N LEU A 699 12.77 7.69 -20.43
CA LEU A 699 12.93 8.78 -21.40
C LEU A 699 13.49 10.06 -20.74
N VAL A 700 14.12 10.92 -21.53
CA VAL A 700 14.70 12.19 -21.07
C VAL A 700 14.29 13.33 -22.00
N PHE A 701 13.70 14.38 -21.45
CA PHE A 701 13.24 15.57 -22.19
C PHE A 701 14.08 16.79 -21.82
N SER A 702 14.97 17.21 -22.73
CA SER A 702 15.92 18.30 -22.46
C SER A 702 15.47 19.70 -22.91
N SER A 703 14.61 19.77 -23.93
CA SER A 703 14.18 21.02 -24.56
C SER A 703 12.71 21.02 -25.02
N THR A 704 12.06 19.86 -25.06
CA THR A 704 10.67 19.69 -25.48
C THR A 704 9.77 19.51 -24.27
N LEU A 705 8.50 19.89 -24.42
CA LEU A 705 7.47 19.66 -23.41
C LEU A 705 7.19 18.14 -23.33
N ALA A 706 7.52 17.51 -22.21
CA ALA A 706 7.12 16.14 -21.91
C ALA A 706 5.61 16.12 -21.67
N SER A 707 4.87 15.52 -22.61
CA SER A 707 3.42 15.30 -22.50
C SER A 707 3.06 13.92 -23.06
N GLU A 708 1.87 13.43 -22.74
CA GLU A 708 1.37 12.14 -23.26
C GLU A 708 1.46 12.06 -24.79
N GLY A 709 1.02 13.10 -25.50
CA GLY A 709 1.04 13.13 -26.96
C GLY A 709 2.47 13.08 -27.53
N VAL A 710 3.41 13.76 -26.89
CA VAL A 710 4.82 13.77 -27.31
C VAL A 710 5.45 12.41 -27.05
N VAL A 711 5.24 11.78 -25.88
CA VAL A 711 5.73 10.42 -25.62
C VAL A 711 5.22 9.44 -26.67
N LYS A 712 3.90 9.43 -26.93
CA LYS A 712 3.31 8.55 -27.96
C LYS A 712 3.88 8.81 -29.35
N SER A 713 4.16 10.07 -29.70
CA SER A 713 4.78 10.43 -30.97
C SER A 713 6.24 9.97 -31.07
N ASP A 714 7.04 10.26 -30.04
CA ASP A 714 8.47 9.90 -30.00
C ASP A 714 8.64 8.38 -30.05
N LEU A 715 7.85 7.64 -29.29
CA LEU A 715 7.87 6.17 -29.31
C LEU A 715 7.53 5.60 -30.70
N LYS A 716 6.56 6.20 -31.41
CA LYS A 716 6.22 5.82 -32.79
C LYS A 716 7.34 6.15 -33.78
N ASN A 717 8.06 7.25 -33.58
CA ASN A 717 9.18 7.62 -34.45
C ASN A 717 10.33 6.61 -34.33
N TYR A 718 10.56 6.07 -33.13
CA TYR A 718 11.63 5.10 -32.89
C TYR A 718 11.24 3.64 -33.20
N ARG A 719 9.97 3.25 -33.01
CA ARG A 719 9.48 1.88 -33.28
C ARG A 719 8.92 1.73 -34.70
N LYS A 720 9.62 1.01 -35.59
CA LYS A 720 9.02 0.47 -36.82
C LYS A 720 8.51 -0.95 -36.56
N GLU A 721 7.33 -1.31 -37.09
CA GLU A 721 6.51 -2.46 -36.64
C GLU A 721 7.19 -3.85 -36.63
N LYS A 722 8.32 -4.06 -37.31
CA LYS A 722 9.05 -5.34 -37.33
C LYS A 722 10.52 -5.27 -36.92
N GLU A 723 11.09 -4.06 -36.83
CA GLU A 723 12.53 -3.83 -36.68
C GLU A 723 12.75 -2.52 -35.93
N SER A 724 13.38 -2.56 -34.75
CA SER A 724 13.48 -1.39 -33.89
C SER A 724 14.74 -1.40 -33.04
N PHE A 725 15.25 -0.21 -32.73
CA PHE A 725 16.32 0.01 -31.74
C PHE A 725 15.78 0.53 -30.40
N LEU A 726 14.46 0.44 -30.21
CA LEU A 726 13.76 0.84 -29.01
C LEU A 726 12.79 -0.28 -28.55
N VAL A 727 12.93 -0.69 -27.29
CA VAL A 727 12.12 -1.72 -26.61
C VAL A 727 11.07 -1.10 -25.69
N VAL A 728 11.44 -0.14 -24.84
CA VAL A 728 10.66 0.48 -23.73
C VAL A 728 10.26 -0.49 -22.61
N SER A 729 9.84 -1.70 -22.93
CA SER A 729 9.43 -2.73 -21.97
C SER A 729 10.63 -3.58 -21.51
N ASN A 730 11.70 -2.93 -21.03
CA ASN A 730 12.91 -3.64 -20.62
C ASN A 730 12.68 -4.41 -19.33
N ASP A 731 13.14 -5.66 -19.26
CA ASP A 731 13.20 -6.43 -18.02
C ASP A 731 14.09 -5.70 -17.00
N VAL A 732 13.68 -5.64 -15.73
CA VAL A 732 14.48 -5.05 -14.65
C VAL A 732 15.88 -5.66 -14.58
N ASP A 733 16.01 -6.97 -14.82
CA ASP A 733 17.30 -7.67 -14.81
C ASP A 733 18.21 -7.22 -15.98
N ASP A 734 17.64 -6.85 -17.13
CA ASP A 734 18.40 -6.31 -18.26
C ASP A 734 18.97 -4.94 -17.94
N VAL A 735 18.17 -4.09 -17.29
CA VAL A 735 18.58 -2.75 -16.87
C VAL A 735 19.66 -2.85 -15.80
N GLU A 736 19.53 -3.77 -14.84
CA GLU A 736 20.59 -4.01 -13.84
C GLU A 736 21.91 -4.45 -14.50
N ARG A 737 21.86 -5.38 -15.47
CA ARG A 737 23.05 -5.81 -16.21
C ARG A 737 23.74 -4.65 -16.91
N LEU A 738 22.99 -3.70 -17.46
CA LEU A 738 23.54 -2.46 -18.03
C LEU A 738 24.21 -1.60 -16.95
N LEU A 739 23.54 -1.38 -15.82
CA LEU A 739 24.09 -0.57 -14.73
C LEU A 739 25.39 -1.16 -14.17
N ASN A 740 25.42 -2.48 -13.95
CA ASN A 740 26.61 -3.22 -13.53
C ASN A 740 27.75 -3.09 -14.55
N LEU A 741 27.45 -3.23 -15.84
CA LEU A 741 28.43 -3.05 -16.92
C LEU A 741 29.03 -1.64 -16.92
N MET A 742 28.22 -0.64 -16.59
CA MET A 742 28.62 0.75 -16.51
C MET A 742 29.18 1.14 -15.16
N GLU A 743 29.19 0.24 -14.17
CA GLU A 743 29.57 0.51 -12.78
C GLU A 743 28.75 1.66 -12.16
N LEU A 744 27.44 1.63 -12.41
CA LEU A 744 26.44 2.62 -11.97
C LEU A 744 25.29 1.95 -11.19
N ASP A 745 25.49 0.74 -10.70
CA ASP A 745 24.58 0.00 -9.82
C ASP A 745 24.88 0.26 -8.33
N ASP A 746 26.13 0.62 -8.03
CA ASP A 746 26.59 0.97 -6.69
C ASP A 746 26.17 2.40 -6.30
N PHE A 747 25.43 2.50 -5.18
CA PHE A 747 24.94 3.80 -4.71
C PHE A 747 26.04 4.69 -4.14
N GLY A 748 27.12 4.12 -3.59
CA GLY A 748 28.26 4.86 -3.04
C GLY A 748 28.96 5.65 -4.13
N LYS A 749 29.33 4.96 -5.20
CA LYS A 749 29.94 5.56 -6.40
C LYS A 749 29.04 6.59 -7.06
N LEU A 750 27.74 6.31 -7.20
CA LEU A 750 26.80 7.29 -7.75
C LEU A 750 26.70 8.55 -6.89
N MET A 751 26.70 8.41 -5.57
CA MET A 751 26.69 9.54 -4.64
C MET A 751 27.96 10.39 -4.77
N GLU A 752 29.14 9.76 -4.91
CA GLU A 752 30.39 10.48 -5.16
C GLU A 752 30.32 11.33 -6.45
N LEU A 753 29.86 10.73 -7.55
CA LEU A 753 29.70 11.42 -8.84
C LEU A 753 28.65 12.54 -8.77
N TYR A 754 27.55 12.32 -8.05
CA TYR A 754 26.51 13.30 -7.82
C TYR A 754 26.99 14.48 -6.95
N TRP A 755 27.88 14.21 -5.99
CA TRP A 755 28.38 15.23 -5.06
C TRP A 755 29.54 16.06 -5.63
N ASN A 756 30.30 15.50 -6.58
CA ASN A 756 31.36 16.16 -7.36
C ASN A 756 30.95 16.30 -8.85
N PRO A 757 30.16 17.34 -9.21
CA PRO A 757 29.55 17.42 -10.54
C PRO A 757 30.54 17.53 -11.69
N GLU A 758 31.70 18.16 -11.47
CA GLU A 758 32.70 18.33 -12.52
C GLU A 758 33.29 16.97 -12.94
N GLU A 759 33.72 16.18 -11.95
CA GLU A 759 34.23 14.83 -12.16
C GLU A 759 33.12 13.88 -12.62
N GLY A 760 31.96 13.94 -11.96
CA GLY A 760 30.78 13.14 -12.30
C GLY A 760 30.37 13.30 -13.77
N ARG A 761 30.28 14.56 -14.25
CA ARG A 761 29.96 14.85 -15.66
C ARG A 761 31.01 14.31 -16.62
N LYS A 762 32.29 14.30 -16.25
CA LYS A 762 33.36 13.75 -17.07
C LYS A 762 33.24 12.22 -17.17
N VAL A 763 33.15 11.54 -16.03
CA VAL A 763 33.05 10.07 -15.96
C VAL A 763 31.82 9.56 -16.70
N ILE A 764 30.65 10.15 -16.47
CA ILE A 764 29.41 9.72 -17.13
C ILE A 764 29.44 10.02 -18.64
N ARG A 765 30.00 11.17 -19.05
CA ARG A 765 30.17 11.48 -20.47
C ARG A 765 31.03 10.45 -21.18
N ASP A 766 32.13 10.02 -20.56
CA ASP A 766 33.03 9.01 -21.15
C ASP A 766 32.33 7.65 -21.29
N LYS A 767 31.53 7.24 -20.29
CA LYS A 767 30.74 6.00 -20.33
C LYS A 767 29.64 6.04 -21.41
N ILE A 768 28.99 7.18 -21.60
CA ILE A 768 27.89 7.37 -22.57
C ILE A 768 28.38 7.49 -24.01
N ARG A 769 29.59 8.01 -24.23
CA ARG A 769 30.11 8.40 -25.55
C ARG A 769 29.97 7.31 -26.63
N SER A 770 30.18 6.05 -26.25
CA SER A 770 30.04 4.91 -27.17
C SER A 770 28.61 4.71 -27.64
N LEU A 771 27.63 4.79 -26.72
CA LEU A 771 26.21 4.71 -27.04
C LEU A 771 25.74 5.92 -27.84
N GLU A 772 26.17 7.13 -27.49
CA GLU A 772 25.87 8.35 -28.27
C GLU A 772 26.31 8.21 -29.72
N ARG A 773 27.50 7.65 -29.96
CA ARG A 773 27.99 7.41 -31.32
C ARG A 773 27.09 6.46 -32.11
N PHE A 774 26.54 5.44 -31.46
CA PHE A 774 25.64 4.48 -32.10
C PHE A 774 24.25 5.07 -32.34
N VAL A 775 23.70 5.79 -31.35
CA VAL A 775 22.42 6.48 -31.44
C VAL A 775 22.44 7.55 -32.54
N ASN A 776 23.46 8.40 -32.59
CA ASN A 776 23.59 9.42 -33.64
C ASN A 776 23.67 8.80 -35.05
N TYR A 777 24.28 7.61 -35.18
CA TYR A 777 24.29 6.88 -36.44
C TYR A 777 22.89 6.34 -36.77
N ALA A 778 22.20 5.76 -35.78
CA ALA A 778 20.85 5.24 -35.91
C ALA A 778 19.81 6.32 -36.27
N ASP A 779 19.97 7.55 -35.78
CA ASP A 779 19.08 8.68 -36.09
C ASP A 779 19.16 9.12 -37.57
N THR A 780 20.26 8.78 -38.26
CA THR A 780 20.55 9.24 -39.63
C THR A 780 20.53 8.13 -40.68
N HIS A 781 20.40 6.87 -40.27
CA HIS A 781 20.47 5.70 -41.14
C HIS A 781 19.32 4.73 -40.88
N ASP A 782 19.05 3.83 -41.83
CA ASP A 782 18.07 2.77 -41.62
C ASP A 782 18.54 1.70 -40.62
N PHE A 783 17.62 0.81 -40.28
CA PHE A 783 17.82 -0.23 -39.28
C PHE A 783 18.99 -1.17 -39.62
N TYR A 784 19.01 -1.71 -40.84
CA TYR A 784 20.02 -2.69 -41.26
C TYR A 784 21.41 -2.09 -41.37
N ASN A 785 21.51 -0.85 -41.86
CA ASN A 785 22.78 -0.12 -41.91
C ASN A 785 23.34 0.12 -40.50
N THR A 786 22.47 0.45 -39.55
CA THR A 786 22.83 0.63 -38.14
C THR A 786 23.25 -0.69 -37.51
N LEU A 787 22.51 -1.77 -37.75
CA LEU A 787 22.86 -3.11 -37.26
C LEU A 787 24.22 -3.58 -37.79
N ALA A 788 24.47 -3.40 -39.10
CA ALA A 788 25.76 -3.69 -39.71
C ALA A 788 26.89 -2.84 -39.09
N TYR A 789 26.63 -1.57 -38.80
CA TYR A 789 27.59 -0.70 -38.13
C TYR A 789 27.92 -1.16 -36.70
N LEU A 790 26.94 -1.61 -35.92
CA LEU A 790 27.15 -2.22 -34.61
C LEU A 790 28.00 -3.49 -34.70
N ILE A 791 27.64 -4.42 -35.60
CA ILE A 791 28.37 -5.68 -35.78
C ILE A 791 29.82 -5.42 -36.21
N ARG A 792 30.05 -4.48 -37.14
CA ARG A 792 31.41 -4.08 -37.56
C ARG A 792 32.20 -3.46 -36.41
N SER A 793 31.55 -2.62 -35.59
CA SER A 793 32.19 -2.00 -34.43
C SER A 793 32.58 -3.06 -33.40
N LYS A 794 31.72 -4.06 -33.17
CA LYS A 794 32.01 -5.23 -32.33
C LYS A 794 33.22 -6.01 -32.84
N ALA A 795 33.27 -6.32 -34.13
CA ALA A 795 34.37 -7.08 -34.74
C ALA A 795 35.73 -6.35 -34.69
N LYS A 796 35.72 -5.01 -34.70
CA LYS A 796 36.93 -4.17 -34.58
C LYS A 796 37.37 -3.91 -33.14
N SER A 797 36.54 -4.27 -32.16
CA SER A 797 36.78 -3.96 -30.75
C SER A 797 37.52 -5.11 -30.06
N GLU A 798 38.40 -4.78 -29.12
CA GLU A 798 39.12 -5.76 -28.30
C GLU A 798 38.17 -6.62 -27.47
N GLU A 799 38.61 -7.84 -27.13
CA GLU A 799 37.78 -8.91 -26.57
C GLU A 799 37.07 -8.54 -25.25
N ASN A 800 37.67 -7.64 -24.46
CA ASN A 800 37.12 -7.17 -23.18
C ASN A 800 36.75 -5.68 -23.16
N SER A 801 36.72 -5.03 -24.32
CA SER A 801 36.39 -3.60 -24.39
C SER A 801 34.93 -3.33 -23.98
N LEU A 802 34.69 -2.16 -23.37
CA LEU A 802 33.34 -1.70 -23.02
C LEU A 802 32.41 -1.66 -24.24
N ILE A 803 32.93 -1.26 -25.41
CA ILE A 803 32.19 -1.22 -26.67
C ILE A 803 31.66 -2.61 -27.04
N LYS A 804 32.52 -3.63 -27.02
CA LYS A 804 32.12 -5.01 -27.34
C LYS A 804 31.05 -5.52 -26.38
N ARG A 805 31.23 -5.28 -25.08
CA ARG A 805 30.28 -5.69 -24.03
C ARG A 805 28.91 -4.99 -24.16
N ILE A 806 28.88 -3.70 -24.51
CA ILE A 806 27.63 -2.95 -24.77
C ILE A 806 26.90 -3.54 -25.97
N ILE A 807 27.61 -3.80 -27.07
CA ILE A 807 27.00 -4.35 -28.28
C ILE A 807 26.48 -5.77 -28.01
N ASP A 808 27.22 -6.57 -27.25
CA ASP A 808 26.77 -7.89 -26.81
C ASP A 808 25.50 -7.80 -25.97
N LEU A 809 25.43 -6.90 -25.00
CA LEU A 809 24.23 -6.68 -24.20
C LEU A 809 23.03 -6.21 -25.06
N THR A 810 23.30 -5.44 -26.11
CA THR A 810 22.28 -4.90 -27.01
C THR A 810 21.72 -5.98 -27.96
N ILE A 811 22.57 -6.87 -28.50
CA ILE A 811 22.20 -7.76 -29.63
C ILE A 811 22.04 -9.22 -29.20
N LYS A 812 22.84 -9.73 -28.25
CA LYS A 812 22.97 -11.18 -28.01
C LYS A 812 21.69 -11.78 -27.42
N GLY A 813 21.24 -12.90 -28.00
CA GLY A 813 20.11 -13.68 -27.49
C GLY A 813 18.73 -13.07 -27.78
N ARG A 814 18.62 -12.25 -28.83
CA ARG A 814 17.37 -11.63 -29.27
C ARG A 814 17.05 -12.07 -30.69
N ASP A 815 15.89 -12.69 -30.87
CA ASP A 815 15.46 -13.28 -32.14
C ASP A 815 14.55 -12.36 -32.98
N ASP A 816 14.01 -11.30 -32.35
CA ASP A 816 12.92 -10.49 -32.93
C ASP A 816 13.34 -9.17 -33.60
N PHE A 817 14.63 -8.96 -33.94
CA PHE A 817 15.15 -7.69 -34.52
C PHE A 817 14.73 -6.40 -33.77
N VAL A 818 14.44 -6.51 -32.47
CA VAL A 818 14.12 -5.39 -31.57
C VAL A 818 15.18 -5.30 -30.48
N PHE A 819 15.97 -4.24 -30.51
CA PHE A 819 17.17 -4.05 -29.68
C PHE A 819 17.04 -2.82 -28.77
N PRO A 820 17.62 -2.79 -27.56
CA PRO A 820 17.43 -1.73 -26.56
C PRO A 820 18.47 -0.59 -26.68
N LEU A 821 18.86 -0.21 -27.89
CA LEU A 821 19.94 0.77 -28.08
C LEU A 821 19.54 2.16 -27.57
N TYR A 822 18.35 2.64 -27.95
CA TYR A 822 17.84 3.92 -27.47
C TYR A 822 17.50 3.85 -25.98
N ASP A 823 16.97 2.73 -25.48
CA ASP A 823 16.69 2.52 -24.06
C ASP A 823 17.93 2.71 -23.20
N TYR A 824 19.03 2.03 -23.55
CA TYR A 824 20.30 2.12 -22.82
C TYR A 824 20.88 3.52 -22.86
N TYR A 825 20.73 4.22 -23.98
CA TYR A 825 21.11 5.63 -24.07
C TYR A 825 20.27 6.51 -23.13
N PHE A 826 18.94 6.37 -23.11
CA PHE A 826 18.07 7.16 -22.23
C PHE A 826 18.32 6.88 -20.74
N ILE A 827 18.57 5.62 -20.36
CA ILE A 827 18.95 5.23 -19.00
C ILE A 827 20.19 6.02 -18.53
N LEU A 828 21.26 6.00 -19.31
CA LEU A 828 22.49 6.70 -18.93
C LEU A 828 22.35 8.22 -19.03
N LYS A 829 21.61 8.71 -20.04
CA LYS A 829 21.32 10.13 -20.20
C LYS A 829 20.55 10.67 -18.98
N SER A 830 19.61 9.90 -18.43
CA SER A 830 18.86 10.24 -17.21
C SER A 830 19.82 10.47 -16.03
N ILE A 831 20.81 9.59 -15.85
CA ILE A 831 21.84 9.76 -14.82
C ILE A 831 22.66 11.02 -15.09
N ARG A 832 23.12 11.21 -16.33
CA ARG A 832 23.94 12.37 -16.74
C ARG A 832 23.27 13.71 -16.46
N VAL A 833 21.98 13.85 -16.77
CA VAL A 833 21.28 15.14 -16.59
C VAL A 833 20.97 15.44 -15.11
N GLY A 834 21.06 14.44 -14.23
CA GLY A 834 20.98 14.61 -12.78
C GLY A 834 22.27 15.07 -12.11
N ILE A 835 23.40 15.09 -12.82
CA ILE A 835 24.74 15.49 -12.34
C ILE A 835 25.13 16.84 -12.97
#